data_AF-A0A0L8FMG2-F1
#
_entry.id   AF-A0A0L8FMG2-F1
#
_cell.length_a   1.000
_cell.length_b   1.000
_cell.length_c   1.000
_cell.angle_alpha   90.00
_cell.angle_beta   90.00
_cell.angle_gamma   90.00
#
_symmetry.space_group_name_H-M   'P 1'
#
loop_
_entity.id
_entity.type
_entity.pdbx_description
1 polymer ?
#
loop_
_entity_poly.entity_id
_entity_poly.type
_entity_poly.pdbx_seq_one_letter_code
_entity_poly.pdbx_strand_id
1 'polypeptide(L)'
;MMIIIIIVIISTVDVLIGVIITVIIIIVIVIIIIIIIITIIVVTAITIAVLVSSSCTFEDDMCTWNDVSRGSFEWVRGRNGNNATESGPSIDHTMGTANGWFAYIHSSNGTGTQHASLENRVIRQTSSTCQLNFWYYISSKSFSNNINVELHESDIITSLMRYTHKSNVWQQATVAIGKVSRPFRLMFYGTRSFSLRSDVAIDDITLTDCNFPKPEEHCEKYEFHCKNKACIDSSQICDLSNDCGDGSDENDCDEFNSCDFDFGLCDWSQDWNDDFDWTRTSGETLSYSTGPKRDHSTGTGTGYYIYTEASSPRKKGEKARLYSPVIGPPSSNECWIRFFYHMNGFQMGTLNVYTRTSVFGKYEKLWTKTGHVADYWERADVQLTSNQKFQVVFESIIGGYSSDIALDDVSFLPGCDISDNNEKLPNGTEPKTTPRPCPIGLYSCRDGTGCIQYTNVCDFEKNCNDKSDEDVCGDCDFESGLCGWTDYSIGKFKWASHQGDTMGKIGPAKDHTTNSIKGILKLNMIDPVTGKILKNLYSQKKDLGNAWVKQSVKIGAHERGFSLQFQALPQTQSGTLTITTDIAVDDLKLINCDPAPIRIHTTPTTTPGKHSKTTPGKHSKTTPGKHITTKPGKTPTGSSS
;
A
#
# COMPACT_ATOMS: atom_id res chain seq x y z
N MET A 1 -28.64 -60.69 77.95
CA MET A 1 -27.54 -61.29 77.17
C MET A 1 -27.73 -61.07 75.66
N MET A 2 -28.80 -61.58 75.03
CA MET A 2 -29.00 -61.49 73.57
C MET A 2 -28.94 -60.05 72.98
N ILE A 3 -29.55 -59.07 73.66
CA ILE A 3 -29.50 -57.65 73.27
C ILE A 3 -28.07 -57.08 73.26
N ILE A 4 -27.23 -57.48 74.22
CA ILE A 4 -25.83 -57.03 74.31
C ILE A 4 -25.02 -57.58 73.13
N ILE A 5 -25.25 -58.84 72.75
CA ILE A 5 -24.61 -59.46 71.59
C ILE A 5 -25.00 -58.74 70.30
N ILE A 6 -26.29 -58.38 70.14
CA ILE A 6 -26.78 -57.61 68.98
C ILE A 6 -26.13 -56.21 68.93
N ILE A 7 -26.04 -55.50 70.06
CA ILE A 7 -25.38 -54.18 70.13
C ILE A 7 -23.89 -54.27 69.77
N VAL A 8 -23.18 -55.30 70.24
CA VAL A 8 -21.77 -55.52 69.90
C VAL A 8 -21.61 -55.85 68.41
N ILE A 9 -22.49 -56.68 67.83
CA ILE A 9 -22.45 -56.99 66.39
C ILE A 9 -22.71 -55.73 65.55
N ILE A 10 -23.73 -54.93 65.87
CA ILE A 10 -24.02 -53.66 65.19
C ILE A 10 -22.82 -52.72 65.29
N SER A 11 -22.26 -52.52 66.49
CA SER A 11 -21.08 -51.67 66.70
C SER A 11 -19.85 -52.15 65.91
N THR A 12 -19.62 -53.46 65.76
CA THR A 12 -18.52 -53.97 64.93
C THR A 12 -18.78 -53.83 63.43
N VAL A 13 -20.03 -53.92 62.99
CA VAL A 13 -20.43 -53.69 61.60
C VAL A 13 -20.28 -52.21 61.22
N ASP A 14 -20.69 -51.29 62.10
CA ASP A 14 -20.55 -49.85 61.89
C ASP A 14 -19.06 -49.43 61.77
N VAL A 15 -18.19 -49.99 62.62
CA VAL A 15 -16.73 -49.77 62.53
C VAL A 15 -16.17 -50.32 61.21
N LEU A 16 -16.61 -51.50 60.77
CA LEU A 16 -16.17 -52.09 59.50
C LEU A 16 -16.63 -51.24 58.29
N ILE A 17 -17.86 -50.75 58.31
CA ILE A 17 -18.39 -49.84 57.29
C ILE A 17 -17.61 -48.52 57.26
N GLY A 18 -17.29 -47.94 58.42
CA GLY A 18 -16.47 -46.74 58.52
C GLY A 18 -15.06 -46.91 57.94
N VAL A 19 -14.42 -48.06 58.17
CA VAL A 19 -13.12 -48.40 57.57
C VAL A 19 -13.25 -48.56 56.04
N ILE A 20 -14.28 -49.26 55.55
CA ILE A 20 -14.50 -49.44 54.11
C ILE A 20 -14.74 -48.09 53.41
N ILE A 21 -15.57 -47.21 53.98
CA ILE A 21 -15.80 -45.85 53.46
C ILE A 21 -14.50 -45.05 53.42
N THR A 22 -13.69 -45.12 54.48
CA THR A 22 -12.39 -44.42 54.53
C THR A 22 -11.43 -44.93 53.44
N VAL A 23 -11.35 -46.25 53.22
CA VAL A 23 -10.54 -46.84 52.15
C VAL A 23 -11.05 -46.42 50.76
N ILE A 24 -12.36 -46.39 50.54
CA ILE A 24 -12.96 -45.91 49.28
C ILE A 24 -12.62 -44.43 49.04
N ILE A 25 -12.73 -43.58 50.06
CA ILE A 25 -12.36 -42.15 49.96
C ILE A 25 -10.88 -41.99 49.59
N ILE A 26 -9.98 -42.76 50.21
CA ILE A 26 -8.55 -42.74 49.89
C ILE A 26 -8.31 -43.16 48.42
N ILE A 27 -8.98 -44.22 47.95
CA ILE A 27 -8.87 -44.68 46.55
C ILE A 27 -9.36 -43.60 45.58
N VAL A 28 -10.50 -42.95 45.88
CA VAL A 28 -11.03 -41.85 45.05
C VAL A 28 -10.07 -40.66 45.01
N ILE A 29 -9.48 -40.27 46.15
CA ILE A 29 -8.48 -39.19 46.21
C ILE A 29 -7.24 -39.55 45.39
N VAL A 30 -6.74 -40.78 45.47
CA VAL A 30 -5.59 -41.25 44.67
C VAL A 30 -5.91 -41.22 43.17
N ILE A 31 -7.10 -41.66 42.76
CA ILE A 31 -7.54 -41.59 41.36
C ILE A 31 -7.62 -40.13 40.88
N ILE A 32 -8.16 -39.21 41.68
CA ILE A 32 -8.22 -37.78 41.35
C ILE A 32 -6.82 -37.19 41.19
N ILE A 33 -5.88 -37.51 42.10
CA ILE A 33 -4.48 -37.05 42.01
C ILE A 33 -3.81 -37.59 40.75
N ILE A 34 -4.01 -38.87 40.41
CA ILE A 34 -3.47 -39.47 39.16
C ILE A 34 -4.04 -38.77 37.93
N ILE A 35 -5.35 -38.49 37.89
CA ILE A 35 -5.98 -37.76 36.78
C ILE A 35 -5.38 -36.35 36.67
N ILE A 36 -5.24 -35.61 37.78
CA ILE A 36 -4.62 -34.27 37.78
C ILE A 36 -3.18 -34.33 37.26
N ILE A 37 -2.37 -35.30 37.70
CA ILE A 37 -0.98 -35.47 37.23
C ILE A 37 -0.94 -35.79 35.73
N ILE A 38 -1.79 -36.69 35.24
CA ILE A 38 -1.89 -37.01 33.81
C ILE A 38 -2.33 -35.77 33.01
N THR A 39 -3.33 -35.04 33.48
CA THR A 39 -3.79 -33.80 32.84
C THR A 39 -2.68 -32.75 32.79
N ILE A 40 -1.93 -32.55 33.88
CA ILE A 40 -0.77 -31.66 33.89
C ILE A 40 0.26 -32.13 32.87
N ILE A 41 0.67 -33.41 32.89
CA ILE A 41 1.65 -33.95 31.93
C ILE A 41 1.20 -33.75 30.48
N VAL A 42 -0.08 -34.01 30.17
CA VAL A 42 -0.64 -33.83 28.82
C VAL A 42 -0.70 -32.35 28.44
N VAL A 43 -1.13 -31.46 29.32
CA VAL A 43 -1.15 -30.00 29.07
C VAL A 43 0.25 -29.45 28.90
N THR A 44 1.23 -29.87 29.72
CA THR A 44 2.63 -29.47 29.60
C THR A 44 3.23 -30.01 28.29
N ALA A 45 2.96 -31.27 27.92
CA ALA A 45 3.42 -31.84 26.65
C ALA A 45 2.79 -31.15 25.43
N ILE A 46 1.50 -30.80 25.47
CA ILE A 46 0.84 -30.02 24.41
C ILE A 46 1.43 -28.61 24.35
N THR A 47 1.66 -27.95 25.49
CA THR A 47 2.23 -26.60 25.54
C THR A 47 3.66 -26.58 24.98
N ILE A 48 4.48 -27.57 25.35
CA ILE A 48 5.82 -27.77 24.79
C ILE A 48 5.72 -28.06 23.28
N ALA A 49 4.84 -28.96 22.84
CA ALA A 49 4.67 -29.27 21.42
C ALA A 49 4.20 -28.05 20.59
N VAL A 50 3.37 -27.18 21.15
CA VAL A 50 2.96 -25.91 20.52
C VAL A 50 4.15 -24.95 20.41
N LEU A 51 4.91 -24.75 21.50
CA LEU A 51 6.13 -23.92 21.51
C LEU A 51 7.20 -24.42 20.53
N VAL A 52 7.45 -25.73 20.50
CA VAL A 52 8.36 -26.41 19.56
C VAL A 52 7.84 -26.35 18.11
N SER A 53 6.54 -26.12 17.89
CA SER A 53 6.00 -25.92 16.53
C SER A 53 6.14 -24.49 15.98
N SER A 54 6.63 -23.55 16.81
CA SER A 54 6.88 -22.14 16.46
C SER A 54 8.36 -21.77 16.39
N SER A 55 9.27 -22.64 16.83
CA SER A 55 10.72 -22.48 16.74
C SER A 55 11.38 -23.62 15.95
N CYS A 56 12.50 -23.34 15.29
CA CYS A 56 13.29 -24.32 14.57
C CYS A 56 14.79 -24.00 14.70
N THR A 57 15.48 -24.84 15.46
CA THR A 57 16.93 -24.78 15.73
C THR A 57 17.72 -25.80 14.89
N PHE A 58 17.05 -26.52 13.98
CA PHE A 58 17.59 -27.61 13.16
C PHE A 58 18.34 -28.74 13.91
N GLU A 59 18.27 -28.82 15.24
CA GLU A 59 19.01 -29.79 16.07
C GLU A 59 18.48 -31.23 16.00
N ASP A 60 17.19 -31.42 15.70
CA ASP A 60 16.59 -32.74 15.52
C ASP A 60 16.41 -33.10 14.04
N ASP A 61 15.77 -32.21 13.25
CA ASP A 61 15.48 -32.38 11.83
C ASP A 61 15.35 -31.01 11.09
N MET A 62 14.57 -30.93 10.00
CA MET A 62 14.28 -29.66 9.29
C MET A 62 13.02 -28.94 9.81
N CYS A 63 12.45 -29.40 10.92
CA CYS A 63 11.22 -28.90 11.53
C CYS A 63 10.03 -28.93 10.54
N THR A 64 9.37 -27.79 10.33
CA THR A 64 8.30 -27.63 9.31
C THR A 64 8.80 -27.03 7.99
N TRP A 65 10.11 -26.87 7.83
CA TRP A 65 10.72 -26.28 6.64
C TRP A 65 11.12 -27.36 5.64
N ASN A 66 10.74 -27.18 4.37
CA ASN A 66 11.02 -28.14 3.30
C ASN A 66 11.71 -27.47 2.12
N ASP A 67 12.78 -28.07 1.60
CA ASP A 67 13.41 -27.58 0.37
C ASP A 67 12.50 -27.89 -0.83
N VAL A 68 12.28 -26.85 -1.64
CA VAL A 68 11.52 -26.92 -2.91
C VAL A 68 12.34 -26.34 -4.07
N SER A 69 13.67 -26.39 -3.93
CA SER A 69 14.61 -25.83 -4.88
C SER A 69 14.54 -26.52 -6.23
N ARG A 70 14.67 -25.74 -7.31
CA ARG A 70 14.71 -26.26 -8.68
C ARG A 70 16.12 -26.18 -9.24
N GLY A 71 16.91 -27.21 -8.97
CA GLY A 71 18.23 -27.36 -9.56
C GLY A 71 19.22 -28.04 -8.63
N SER A 72 20.41 -27.45 -8.57
CA SER A 72 21.62 -28.02 -7.93
C SER A 72 22.06 -27.29 -6.67
N PHE A 73 21.31 -26.27 -6.29
CA PHE A 73 21.44 -25.52 -5.05
C PHE A 73 20.19 -25.81 -4.24
N GLU A 74 20.37 -26.48 -3.12
CA GLU A 74 19.33 -26.97 -2.22
C GLU A 74 19.70 -26.55 -0.79
N TRP A 75 18.69 -26.23 0.02
CA TRP A 75 18.85 -26.09 1.46
C TRP A 75 18.96 -27.46 2.09
N VAL A 76 20.07 -27.71 2.78
CA VAL A 76 20.30 -28.95 3.50
C VAL A 76 20.70 -28.66 4.94
N ARG A 77 20.36 -29.59 5.82
CA ARG A 77 20.80 -29.59 7.21
C ARG A 77 22.30 -29.92 7.27
N GLY A 78 23.08 -29.11 7.97
CA GLY A 78 24.53 -29.20 8.03
C GLY A 78 25.10 -28.97 9.42
N ARG A 79 26.29 -29.52 9.63
CA ARG A 79 27.16 -29.21 10.76
C ARG A 79 28.62 -29.28 10.34
N ASN A 80 29.50 -28.70 11.16
CA ASN A 80 30.92 -28.70 10.85
C ASN A 80 31.51 -30.12 10.96
N GLY A 81 32.34 -30.50 9.99
CA GLY A 81 32.97 -31.82 9.90
C GLY A 81 32.35 -32.82 8.91
N ASN A 82 31.14 -32.58 8.39
CA ASN A 82 30.43 -33.59 7.56
C ASN A 82 29.93 -33.15 6.17
N ASN A 83 29.96 -31.84 5.82
CA ASN A 83 29.85 -31.31 4.44
C ASN A 83 29.79 -29.77 4.35
N ALA A 84 29.70 -29.03 5.48
CA ALA A 84 29.87 -27.58 5.46
C ALA A 84 31.26 -27.21 4.89
N THR A 85 31.31 -26.39 3.84
CA THR A 85 32.58 -26.08 3.17
C THR A 85 33.42 -25.08 3.97
N GLU A 86 34.68 -24.87 3.58
CA GLU A 86 35.64 -23.93 4.23
C GLU A 86 35.19 -22.45 4.25
N SER A 87 33.94 -22.15 3.92
CA SER A 87 33.33 -20.83 3.87
C SER A 87 32.03 -20.68 4.67
N GLY A 88 31.59 -21.74 5.36
CA GLY A 88 30.40 -21.74 6.20
C GLY A 88 30.69 -21.35 7.64
N PRO A 89 29.64 -21.23 8.48
CA PRO A 89 29.81 -21.04 9.91
C PRO A 89 30.57 -22.23 10.52
N SER A 90 31.57 -21.92 11.34
CA SER A 90 32.45 -22.91 11.99
C SER A 90 31.83 -23.54 13.24
N ILE A 91 30.86 -22.84 13.82
CA ILE A 91 30.01 -23.26 14.93
C ILE A 91 28.57 -22.97 14.57
N ASP A 92 27.69 -23.84 15.04
CA ASP A 92 26.25 -23.64 15.12
C ASP A 92 25.88 -22.45 16.03
N HIS A 93 24.72 -21.80 15.82
CA HIS A 93 24.31 -20.69 16.68
C HIS A 93 23.62 -21.20 17.96
N THR A 94 22.65 -22.10 17.82
CA THR A 94 21.89 -22.69 18.94
C THR A 94 22.79 -23.25 20.04
N MET A 95 23.76 -24.11 19.67
CA MET A 95 24.68 -24.77 20.60
C MET A 95 25.97 -23.98 20.85
N GLY A 96 26.35 -23.06 19.96
CA GLY A 96 27.67 -22.42 19.99
C GLY A 96 28.84 -23.39 19.77
N THR A 97 28.61 -24.57 19.18
CA THR A 97 29.65 -25.60 18.95
C THR A 97 29.69 -26.09 17.51
N ALA A 98 30.77 -26.77 17.13
CA ALA A 98 30.90 -27.42 15.82
C ALA A 98 29.94 -28.62 15.61
N ASN A 99 29.30 -29.13 16.68
CA ASN A 99 28.47 -30.33 16.64
C ASN A 99 26.98 -30.07 16.41
N GLY A 100 26.52 -28.84 16.70
CA GLY A 100 25.15 -28.40 16.45
C GLY A 100 24.86 -28.24 14.95
N TRP A 101 23.61 -28.03 14.61
CA TRP A 101 23.09 -28.15 13.26
C TRP A 101 22.32 -26.91 12.80
N PHE A 102 22.62 -26.45 11.59
CA PHE A 102 21.97 -25.32 10.93
C PHE A 102 21.54 -25.70 9.51
N ALA A 103 20.65 -24.92 8.88
CA ALA A 103 20.33 -25.07 7.47
C ALA A 103 21.27 -24.22 6.60
N TYR A 104 21.82 -24.79 5.52
CA TYR A 104 22.70 -24.06 4.60
C TYR A 104 22.49 -24.48 3.15
N ILE A 105 22.91 -23.63 2.21
CA ILE A 105 22.80 -23.91 0.78
C ILE A 105 23.99 -24.76 0.32
N HIS A 106 23.72 -26.01 -0.02
CA HIS A 106 24.69 -26.94 -0.58
C HIS A 106 25.02 -26.58 -2.04
N SER A 107 26.21 -26.96 -2.51
CA SER A 107 26.78 -26.42 -3.75
C SER A 107 27.59 -27.40 -4.59
N SER A 108 27.46 -28.71 -4.37
CA SER A 108 28.39 -29.70 -4.94
C SER A 108 28.35 -29.80 -6.48
N ASN A 109 27.23 -29.42 -7.13
CA ASN A 109 26.99 -29.67 -8.57
C ASN A 109 26.45 -28.44 -9.37
N GLY A 110 26.72 -27.21 -8.91
CA GLY A 110 26.11 -25.97 -9.42
C GLY A 110 26.57 -25.44 -10.79
N THR A 111 25.65 -25.21 -11.74
CA THR A 111 25.94 -24.55 -13.03
C THR A 111 25.11 -23.28 -13.27
N GLY A 112 25.59 -22.14 -12.75
CA GLY A 112 25.05 -20.81 -13.03
C GLY A 112 24.28 -20.15 -11.86
N THR A 113 23.62 -19.03 -12.13
CA THR A 113 22.82 -18.28 -11.14
C THR A 113 21.47 -18.96 -10.92
N GLN A 114 21.44 -19.91 -10.00
CA GLN A 114 20.20 -20.51 -9.47
C GLN A 114 19.95 -20.00 -8.04
N HIS A 115 18.73 -20.23 -7.54
CA HIS A 115 18.30 -19.85 -6.20
C HIS A 115 17.80 -21.09 -5.46
N ALA A 116 18.18 -21.24 -4.19
CA ALA A 116 17.64 -22.28 -3.32
C ALA A 116 16.44 -21.72 -2.55
N SER A 117 15.38 -22.51 -2.44
CA SER A 117 14.06 -22.11 -1.91
C SER A 117 13.64 -23.07 -0.80
N LEU A 118 13.51 -22.57 0.43
CA LEU A 118 13.01 -23.32 1.58
C LEU A 118 11.62 -22.80 1.94
N GLU A 119 10.58 -23.64 1.83
CA GLU A 119 9.20 -23.29 2.20
C GLU A 119 8.84 -23.72 3.61
N ASN A 120 8.05 -22.92 4.31
CA ASN A 120 7.33 -23.35 5.51
C ASN A 120 5.99 -24.00 5.14
N ARG A 121 5.40 -24.75 6.09
CA ARG A 121 3.99 -25.14 6.03
C ARG A 121 3.08 -23.91 5.85
N VAL A 122 1.90 -24.13 5.29
CA VAL A 122 0.88 -23.07 5.13
C VAL A 122 0.47 -22.51 6.49
N ILE A 123 0.71 -21.22 6.69
CA ILE A 123 0.21 -20.41 7.81
C ILE A 123 -1.18 -19.91 7.41
N ARG A 124 -2.18 -20.01 8.30
CA ARG A 124 -3.58 -19.69 7.93
C ARG A 124 -3.87 -18.20 7.92
N GLN A 125 -3.41 -17.51 8.95
CA GLN A 125 -3.51 -16.07 9.15
C GLN A 125 -2.57 -15.67 10.31
N THR A 126 -2.25 -14.39 10.43
CA THR A 126 -1.41 -13.82 11.50
C THR A 126 -1.97 -12.49 12.00
N SER A 127 -1.70 -12.20 13.28
CA SER A 127 -1.97 -10.91 13.95
C SER A 127 -1.09 -9.76 13.41
N SER A 128 -1.57 -8.53 13.61
CA SER A 128 -0.89 -7.26 13.27
C SER A 128 0.55 -7.16 13.78
N THR A 129 0.85 -7.77 14.92
CA THR A 129 2.17 -7.76 15.58
C THR A 129 3.13 -8.88 15.16
N CYS A 130 2.73 -9.76 14.24
CA CYS A 130 3.50 -10.95 13.87
C CYS A 130 4.91 -10.65 13.33
N GLN A 131 5.92 -11.30 13.91
CA GLN A 131 7.32 -11.18 13.52
C GLN A 131 7.97 -12.55 13.27
N LEU A 132 8.88 -12.59 12.30
CA LEU A 132 9.81 -13.70 12.06
C LEU A 132 11.20 -13.28 12.51
N ASN A 133 11.73 -13.98 13.50
CA ASN A 133 13.10 -13.83 13.98
C ASN A 133 13.93 -15.04 13.53
N PHE A 134 15.14 -14.82 13.04
CA PHE A 134 16.06 -15.90 12.68
C PHE A 134 17.51 -15.43 12.75
N TRP A 135 18.43 -16.37 12.89
CA TRP A 135 19.86 -16.11 12.74
C TRP A 135 20.31 -16.47 11.32
N TYR A 136 21.24 -15.68 10.79
CA TYR A 136 21.74 -15.86 9.44
C TYR A 136 23.24 -15.62 9.32
N TYR A 137 23.83 -16.28 8.32
CA TYR A 137 25.24 -16.18 7.99
C TYR A 137 25.39 -15.99 6.48
N ILE A 138 26.13 -14.95 6.07
CA ILE A 138 26.53 -14.74 4.67
C ILE A 138 28.05 -14.58 4.63
N SER A 139 28.71 -15.50 3.91
CA SER A 139 30.15 -15.48 3.72
C SER A 139 30.61 -14.26 2.89
N SER A 140 31.70 -13.61 3.32
CA SER A 140 32.29 -12.47 2.60
C SER A 140 33.04 -12.86 1.32
N LYS A 141 33.18 -14.15 1.03
CA LYS A 141 33.90 -14.67 -0.15
C LYS A 141 33.16 -14.44 -1.48
N SER A 142 31.93 -13.93 -1.45
CA SER A 142 31.12 -13.66 -2.66
C SER A 142 30.49 -12.27 -2.65
N PHE A 143 30.45 -11.65 -3.83
CA PHE A 143 29.73 -10.39 -4.02
C PHE A 143 28.22 -10.55 -4.22
N SER A 144 27.72 -11.68 -4.74
CA SER A 144 26.28 -11.82 -5.05
C SER A 144 25.45 -12.54 -3.99
N ASN A 145 26.05 -13.16 -2.97
CA ASN A 145 25.28 -13.89 -1.95
C ASN A 145 24.30 -12.97 -1.22
N ASN A 146 23.06 -13.42 -1.06
CA ASN A 146 21.99 -12.75 -0.32
C ASN A 146 20.93 -13.77 0.12
N ILE A 147 20.17 -13.41 1.16
CA ILE A 147 18.98 -14.11 1.65
C ILE A 147 17.80 -13.15 1.45
N ASN A 148 16.74 -13.60 0.80
CA ASN A 148 15.46 -12.91 0.75
C ASN A 148 14.42 -13.72 1.52
N VAL A 149 13.57 -13.04 2.28
CA VAL A 149 12.38 -13.62 2.90
C VAL A 149 11.18 -13.14 2.09
N GLU A 150 10.38 -14.08 1.58
CA GLU A 150 9.18 -13.78 0.79
C GLU A 150 7.94 -14.39 1.43
N LEU A 151 6.81 -13.70 1.27
CA LEU A 151 5.47 -14.20 1.57
C LEU A 151 4.77 -14.58 0.27
N HIS A 152 4.27 -15.81 0.21
CA HIS A 152 3.61 -16.39 -0.94
C HIS A 152 2.14 -16.68 -0.61
N GLU A 153 1.23 -15.85 -1.11
CA GLU A 153 -0.23 -16.01 -1.00
C GLU A 153 -0.81 -16.38 -2.36
N SER A 154 -1.18 -17.65 -2.56
CA SER A 154 -1.62 -18.17 -3.87
C SER A 154 -0.56 -17.89 -4.97
N ASP A 155 -0.87 -17.05 -5.97
CA ASP A 155 0.08 -16.62 -7.01
C ASP A 155 0.77 -15.27 -6.71
N ILE A 156 0.43 -14.63 -5.58
CA ILE A 156 0.99 -13.33 -5.16
C ILE A 156 2.26 -13.57 -4.35
N ILE A 157 3.38 -13.07 -4.87
CA ILE A 157 4.69 -13.13 -4.22
C ILE A 157 5.05 -11.73 -3.74
N THR A 158 5.25 -11.59 -2.43
CA THR A 158 5.69 -10.32 -1.83
C THR A 158 7.02 -10.48 -1.11
N SER A 159 8.00 -9.66 -1.49
CA SER A 159 9.30 -9.60 -0.82
C SER A 159 9.13 -8.90 0.53
N LEU A 160 9.45 -9.59 1.62
CA LEU A 160 9.43 -9.00 2.96
C LEU A 160 10.74 -8.27 3.22
N MET A 161 11.87 -9.00 3.16
CA MET A 161 13.20 -8.47 3.48
C MET A 161 14.30 -9.11 2.63
N ARG A 162 15.39 -8.35 2.43
CA ARG A 162 16.58 -8.77 1.67
C ARG A 162 17.85 -8.46 2.44
N TYR A 163 18.58 -9.49 2.83
CA TYR A 163 19.83 -9.40 3.58
C TYR A 163 21.03 -9.64 2.66
N THR A 164 21.89 -8.62 2.55
CA THR A 164 23.11 -8.61 1.72
C THR A 164 24.39 -8.35 2.53
N HIS A 165 24.26 -8.09 3.83
CA HIS A 165 25.37 -7.80 4.74
C HIS A 165 26.23 -9.06 4.96
N LYS A 166 27.56 -8.88 4.93
CA LYS A 166 28.54 -9.98 4.96
C LYS A 166 29.54 -9.75 6.07
N SER A 167 29.52 -10.65 7.04
CA SER A 167 30.23 -10.50 8.31
C SER A 167 31.13 -11.70 8.64
N ASN A 168 30.90 -12.85 8.00
CA ASN A 168 31.44 -14.17 8.42
C ASN A 168 31.15 -14.54 9.88
N VAL A 169 30.12 -13.94 10.49
CA VAL A 169 29.60 -14.27 11.81
C VAL A 169 28.08 -14.35 11.75
N TRP A 170 27.48 -15.10 12.66
CA TRP A 170 26.03 -15.13 12.82
C TRP A 170 25.48 -13.73 13.12
N GLN A 171 24.38 -13.37 12.47
CA GLN A 171 23.66 -12.11 12.64
C GLN A 171 22.18 -12.41 12.89
N GLN A 172 21.57 -11.69 13.81
CA GLN A 172 20.13 -11.79 14.03
C GLN A 172 19.38 -10.95 13.00
N ALA A 173 18.26 -11.47 12.51
CA ALA A 173 17.32 -10.78 11.65
C ALA A 173 15.92 -10.85 12.28
N THR A 174 15.20 -9.72 12.23
CA THR A 174 13.77 -9.62 12.54
C THR A 174 13.08 -9.10 11.29
N VAL A 175 11.97 -9.73 10.92
CA VAL A 175 11.11 -9.37 9.79
C VAL A 175 9.69 -9.18 10.31
N ALA A 176 9.13 -7.98 10.16
CA ALA A 176 7.72 -7.76 10.43
C ALA A 176 6.87 -8.43 9.32
N ILE A 177 6.12 -9.46 9.70
CA ILE A 177 5.15 -10.10 8.80
C ILE A 177 3.86 -9.30 8.82
N GLY A 178 3.42 -8.89 10.01
CA GLY A 178 2.19 -8.15 10.23
C GLY A 178 0.92 -8.99 10.07
N LYS A 179 -0.22 -8.27 10.00
CA LYS A 179 -1.54 -8.83 9.71
C LYS A 179 -1.50 -9.49 8.33
N VAL A 180 -1.93 -10.75 8.24
CA VAL A 180 -2.16 -11.43 6.96
C VAL A 180 -3.39 -12.31 7.12
N SER A 181 -4.50 -11.93 6.48
CA SER A 181 -5.82 -12.55 6.74
C SER A 181 -6.10 -13.80 5.91
N ARG A 182 -5.21 -14.19 4.98
CA ARG A 182 -5.39 -15.31 4.06
C ARG A 182 -4.26 -16.33 4.16
N PRO A 183 -4.49 -17.61 3.81
CA PRO A 183 -3.45 -18.63 3.94
C PRO A 183 -2.24 -18.38 3.03
N PHE A 184 -1.05 -18.35 3.63
CA PHE A 184 0.21 -18.03 2.96
C PHE A 184 1.33 -19.01 3.35
N ARG A 185 2.45 -18.95 2.62
CA ARG A 185 3.72 -19.57 3.00
C ARG A 185 4.79 -18.51 3.20
N LEU A 186 5.72 -18.79 4.12
CA LEU A 186 6.98 -18.07 4.20
C LEU A 186 8.04 -18.86 3.43
N MET A 187 8.89 -18.13 2.70
CA MET A 187 9.94 -18.68 1.86
C MET A 187 11.28 -18.03 2.17
N PHE A 188 12.32 -18.83 2.40
CA PHE A 188 13.70 -18.35 2.34
C PHE A 188 14.30 -18.62 0.96
N TYR A 189 14.61 -17.55 0.25
CA TYR A 189 15.33 -17.58 -1.02
C TYR A 189 16.78 -17.19 -0.79
N GLY A 190 17.71 -18.13 -0.93
CA GLY A 190 19.13 -17.83 -0.89
C GLY A 190 19.79 -17.96 -2.26
N THR A 191 20.77 -17.09 -2.51
CA THR A 191 21.48 -17.01 -3.79
C THR A 191 22.99 -17.08 -3.57
N ARG A 192 23.73 -17.62 -4.54
CA ARG A 192 25.18 -17.83 -4.45
C ARG A 192 25.91 -17.43 -5.74
N SER A 193 27.16 -16.94 -5.63
CA SER A 193 27.99 -16.68 -6.83
C SER A 193 28.70 -17.94 -7.33
N PHE A 194 29.01 -17.93 -8.62
CA PHE A 194 29.79 -18.97 -9.30
C PHE A 194 31.29 -18.98 -8.93
N SER A 195 31.82 -17.89 -8.36
CA SER A 195 33.26 -17.61 -8.41
C SER A 195 34.11 -18.21 -7.27
N LEU A 196 33.55 -18.45 -6.08
CA LEU A 196 34.29 -18.98 -4.92
C LEU A 196 33.39 -19.84 -4.01
N ARG A 197 34.02 -20.72 -3.21
CA ARG A 197 33.35 -21.36 -2.06
C ARG A 197 32.85 -20.25 -1.12
N SER A 198 31.54 -20.09 -1.02
CA SER A 198 30.90 -19.00 -0.29
C SER A 198 29.49 -19.41 0.13
N ASP A 199 29.34 -19.77 1.39
CA ASP A 199 28.11 -20.36 1.91
C ASP A 199 27.13 -19.29 2.43
N VAL A 200 25.86 -19.70 2.50
CA VAL A 200 24.73 -18.97 3.09
C VAL A 200 24.04 -19.96 4.02
N ALA A 201 23.80 -19.57 5.26
CA ALA A 201 23.15 -20.41 6.27
C ALA A 201 22.14 -19.61 7.10
N ILE A 202 21.15 -20.32 7.65
CA ILE A 202 20.16 -19.83 8.60
C ILE A 202 20.02 -20.81 9.76
N ASP A 203 19.66 -20.28 10.92
CA ASP A 203 19.48 -21.03 12.17
C ASP A 203 18.43 -20.32 13.06
N ASP A 204 17.99 -20.97 14.14
CA ASP A 204 17.17 -20.38 15.21
C ASP A 204 15.93 -19.60 14.70
N ILE A 205 15.18 -20.20 13.77
CA ILE A 205 14.00 -19.57 13.16
C ILE A 205 12.82 -19.63 14.13
N THR A 206 12.22 -18.49 14.45
CA THR A 206 11.09 -18.37 15.38
C THR A 206 10.03 -17.40 14.86
N LEU A 207 8.75 -17.74 15.09
CA LEU A 207 7.61 -16.83 14.88
C LEU A 207 7.14 -16.31 16.24
N THR A 208 7.20 -14.99 16.44
CA THR A 208 6.78 -14.32 17.68
C THR A 208 5.55 -13.47 17.41
N ASP A 209 4.64 -13.42 18.39
CA ASP A 209 3.46 -12.55 18.41
C ASP A 209 2.54 -12.69 17.18
N CYS A 210 2.53 -13.89 16.56
CA CYS A 210 1.73 -14.23 15.38
C CYS A 210 0.39 -14.94 15.69
N ASN A 211 0.12 -15.25 16.97
CA ASN A 211 -1.10 -15.91 17.40
C ASN A 211 -2.06 -14.90 18.03
N PHE A 212 -3.35 -15.04 17.74
CA PHE A 212 -4.41 -14.29 18.42
C PHE A 212 -4.53 -14.70 19.89
N PRO A 213 -5.15 -13.84 20.74
CA PRO A 213 -5.35 -14.16 22.14
C PRO A 213 -6.17 -15.44 22.33
N LYS A 214 -5.96 -16.11 23.47
CA LYS A 214 -6.62 -17.38 23.75
C LYS A 214 -8.05 -17.11 24.27
N PRO A 215 -9.00 -18.04 24.03
CA PRO A 215 -10.31 -17.97 24.65
C PRO A 215 -10.25 -17.99 26.18
N GLU A 216 -10.92 -17.04 26.82
CA GLU A 216 -11.07 -16.94 28.28
C GLU A 216 -12.57 -16.98 28.67
N GLU A 217 -12.89 -17.21 29.96
CA GLU A 217 -14.30 -17.24 30.39
C GLU A 217 -14.84 -15.84 30.72
N HIS A 218 -13.97 -14.95 31.18
CA HIS A 218 -14.29 -13.60 31.62
C HIS A 218 -13.15 -12.68 31.19
N CYS A 219 -13.47 -11.57 30.51
CA CYS A 219 -12.51 -10.53 30.23
C CYS A 219 -12.42 -9.53 31.40
N GLU A 220 -11.26 -8.89 31.53
CA GLU A 220 -11.01 -7.86 32.54
C GLU A 220 -11.77 -6.56 32.23
N LYS A 221 -11.71 -5.62 33.17
CA LYS A 221 -12.32 -4.30 32.96
C LYS A 221 -11.60 -3.56 31.81
N TYR A 222 -12.38 -3.03 30.87
CA TYR A 222 -11.94 -2.34 29.65
C TYR A 222 -11.46 -3.24 28.50
N GLU A 223 -11.74 -4.55 28.57
CA GLU A 223 -11.55 -5.48 27.46
C GLU A 223 -12.85 -5.75 26.69
N PHE A 224 -12.72 -6.11 25.42
CA PHE A 224 -13.79 -6.60 24.56
C PHE A 224 -13.76 -8.12 24.48
N HIS A 225 -14.94 -8.74 24.62
CA HIS A 225 -15.10 -10.19 24.57
C HIS A 225 -15.48 -10.62 23.15
N CYS A 226 -14.49 -11.10 22.40
CA CYS A 226 -14.61 -11.61 21.04
C CYS A 226 -15.61 -12.78 20.95
N LYS A 227 -16.15 -13.02 19.75
CA LYS A 227 -17.12 -14.10 19.48
C LYS A 227 -16.53 -15.51 19.66
N ASN A 228 -15.23 -15.68 19.40
CA ASN A 228 -14.45 -16.88 19.74
C ASN A 228 -14.07 -17.01 21.22
N LYS A 229 -14.50 -16.05 22.06
CA LYS A 229 -14.19 -15.86 23.48
C LYS A 229 -12.78 -15.37 23.84
N ALA A 230 -11.99 -14.92 22.85
CA ALA A 230 -10.78 -14.17 23.16
C ALA A 230 -11.13 -12.83 23.84
N CYS A 231 -10.19 -12.28 24.59
CA CYS A 231 -10.26 -10.93 25.14
C CYS A 231 -9.20 -10.06 24.46
N ILE A 232 -9.58 -8.86 24.04
CA ILE A 232 -8.70 -7.82 23.48
C ILE A 232 -8.93 -6.50 24.22
N ASP A 233 -8.00 -5.55 24.13
CA ASP A 233 -8.20 -4.22 24.72
C ASP A 233 -9.29 -3.45 23.94
N SER A 234 -10.13 -2.68 24.64
CA SER A 234 -11.21 -1.91 23.99
C SER A 234 -10.73 -0.84 22.99
N SER A 235 -9.45 -0.45 23.04
CA SER A 235 -8.82 0.41 22.03
C SER A 235 -8.49 -0.31 20.70
N GLN A 236 -8.69 -1.63 20.61
CA GLN A 236 -8.53 -2.46 19.42
C GLN A 236 -9.86 -2.75 18.70
N ILE A 237 -10.98 -2.19 19.15
CA ILE A 237 -12.28 -2.33 18.47
C ILE A 237 -12.35 -1.38 17.27
N CYS A 238 -12.79 -1.87 16.11
CA CYS A 238 -13.00 -1.11 14.89
C CYS A 238 -11.78 -0.26 14.47
N ASP A 239 -10.58 -0.80 14.67
CA ASP A 239 -9.30 -0.13 14.39
C ASP A 239 -8.67 -0.53 13.04
N LEU A 240 -9.41 -1.33 12.25
CA LEU A 240 -9.01 -1.97 11.00
C LEU A 240 -8.01 -3.12 11.17
N SER A 241 -7.59 -3.49 12.39
CA SER A 241 -6.93 -4.76 12.69
C SER A 241 -7.94 -5.85 13.05
N ASN A 242 -7.65 -7.10 12.72
CA ASN A 242 -8.42 -8.25 13.23
C ASN A 242 -7.60 -8.86 14.37
N ASP A 243 -7.81 -8.40 15.59
CA ASP A 243 -7.06 -8.79 16.78
C ASP A 243 -7.77 -9.92 17.56
N CYS A 244 -9.09 -10.04 17.43
CA CYS A 244 -9.86 -11.21 17.86
C CYS A 244 -9.45 -12.49 17.09
N GLY A 245 -8.96 -12.36 15.85
CA GLY A 245 -8.63 -13.48 14.96
C GLY A 245 -9.84 -14.14 14.27
N ASP A 246 -11.06 -13.73 14.62
CA ASP A 246 -12.31 -14.11 13.95
C ASP A 246 -13.08 -12.90 13.37
N GLY A 247 -12.47 -11.70 13.44
CA GLY A 247 -13.01 -10.44 12.97
C GLY A 247 -14.23 -9.95 13.74
N SER A 248 -14.45 -10.38 14.98
CA SER A 248 -15.61 -9.96 15.79
C SER A 248 -15.52 -8.53 16.36
N ASP A 249 -14.31 -8.02 16.47
CA ASP A 249 -13.88 -6.65 16.78
C ASP A 249 -14.14 -5.64 15.66
N GLU A 250 -14.11 -6.08 14.40
CA GLU A 250 -14.31 -5.26 13.20
C GLU A 250 -15.74 -5.35 12.62
N ASN A 251 -16.73 -5.71 13.44
CA ASN A 251 -18.15 -5.64 13.05
C ASN A 251 -18.86 -4.46 13.75
N ASP A 252 -19.95 -4.00 13.13
CA ASP A 252 -20.84 -2.95 13.67
C ASP A 252 -20.11 -1.61 13.93
N CYS A 253 -19.12 -1.30 13.07
CA CYS A 253 -18.21 -0.14 13.18
C CYS A 253 -18.77 1.19 12.63
N ASP A 254 -20.08 1.32 12.45
CA ASP A 254 -20.72 2.50 11.82
C ASP A 254 -20.40 3.83 12.53
N GLU A 255 -20.06 3.79 13.83
CA GLU A 255 -19.71 4.97 14.64
C GLU A 255 -18.21 5.37 14.56
N PHE A 256 -17.33 4.50 14.04
CA PHE A 256 -15.87 4.65 14.14
C PHE A 256 -15.19 5.37 12.95
N ASN A 257 -15.95 5.76 11.92
CA ASN A 257 -15.53 6.63 10.81
C ASN A 257 -14.10 6.34 10.28
N SER A 258 -13.89 5.16 9.71
CA SER A 258 -12.57 4.67 9.31
C SER A 258 -12.22 4.89 7.83
N CYS A 259 -10.93 4.82 7.50
CA CYS A 259 -10.39 4.91 6.15
C CYS A 259 -9.13 4.04 6.01
N ASP A 260 -9.24 2.99 5.21
CA ASP A 260 -8.20 2.03 4.80
C ASP A 260 -7.47 2.45 3.50
N PHE A 261 -7.88 3.58 2.90
CA PHE A 261 -7.45 4.05 1.58
C PHE A 261 -7.61 3.04 0.42
N ASP A 262 -8.27 1.89 0.62
CA ASP A 262 -8.42 0.87 -0.42
C ASP A 262 -9.36 1.36 -1.53
N PHE A 263 -10.23 2.35 -1.23
CA PHE A 263 -11.13 3.01 -2.19
C PHE A 263 -11.02 4.55 -2.19
N GLY A 264 -9.83 5.06 -2.53
CA GLY A 264 -9.58 6.50 -2.70
C GLY A 264 -9.04 7.15 -1.43
N LEU A 265 -9.45 8.39 -1.13
CA LEU A 265 -9.07 9.11 0.11
C LEU A 265 -10.20 9.10 1.16
N CYS A 266 -11.25 8.29 0.96
CA CYS A 266 -12.50 8.38 1.72
C CYS A 266 -13.00 9.85 1.73
N ASP A 267 -13.31 10.40 2.90
CA ASP A 267 -13.70 11.80 3.07
C ASP A 267 -12.52 12.75 3.45
N TRP A 268 -11.27 12.26 3.36
CA TRP A 268 -10.08 13.10 3.55
C TRP A 268 -9.81 13.98 2.31
N SER A 269 -9.23 15.15 2.54
CA SER A 269 -9.00 16.15 1.49
C SER A 269 -7.58 16.71 1.53
N GLN A 270 -6.98 16.87 0.35
CA GLN A 270 -5.66 17.47 0.17
C GLN A 270 -5.64 18.97 0.52
N ASP A 271 -4.50 19.46 1.00
CA ASP A 271 -4.19 20.88 0.93
C ASP A 271 -3.64 21.23 -0.45
N TRP A 272 -4.18 22.29 -1.04
CA TRP A 272 -3.70 22.84 -2.32
C TRP A 272 -2.73 24.01 -2.13
N ASN A 273 -2.49 24.42 -0.87
CA ASN A 273 -1.66 25.56 -0.47
C ASN A 273 -0.47 25.11 0.41
N ASP A 274 0.11 23.97 0.08
CA ASP A 274 1.41 23.49 0.53
C ASP A 274 2.36 23.30 -0.67
N ASP A 275 3.35 22.41 -0.57
CA ASP A 275 4.40 22.25 -1.58
C ASP A 275 4.17 21.05 -2.54
N PHE A 276 3.32 20.08 -2.15
CA PHE A 276 2.91 18.91 -2.93
C PHE A 276 1.88 18.01 -2.19
N ASP A 277 1.27 17.08 -2.93
CA ASP A 277 0.21 16.21 -2.41
C ASP A 277 0.65 14.83 -1.86
N TRP A 278 -0.17 14.24 -0.99
CA TRP A 278 -0.10 12.80 -0.68
C TRP A 278 -0.58 11.99 -1.89
N THR A 279 0.11 10.89 -2.17
CA THR A 279 -0.17 10.00 -3.31
C THR A 279 -0.67 8.65 -2.80
N ARG A 280 -1.76 8.14 -3.36
CA ARG A 280 -2.25 6.78 -3.10
C ARG A 280 -1.54 5.77 -3.99
N THR A 281 -0.99 4.70 -3.42
CA THR A 281 -0.22 3.67 -4.14
C THR A 281 -0.48 2.28 -3.57
N SER A 282 0.05 1.25 -4.24
CA SER A 282 0.05 -0.14 -3.81
C SER A 282 1.44 -0.76 -4.06
N GLY A 283 1.86 -1.68 -3.19
CA GLY A 283 3.17 -2.34 -3.28
C GLY A 283 4.32 -1.45 -2.82
N GLU A 284 5.50 -1.59 -3.43
CA GLU A 284 6.70 -0.78 -3.13
C GLU A 284 6.63 0.64 -3.73
N THR A 285 7.25 1.62 -3.04
CA THR A 285 7.44 2.99 -3.53
C THR A 285 8.52 3.04 -4.62
N LEU A 286 8.69 4.19 -5.28
CA LEU A 286 9.62 4.30 -6.42
C LEU A 286 11.08 4.45 -5.99
N SER A 287 11.34 5.06 -4.84
CA SER A 287 12.69 5.23 -4.32
C SER A 287 13.19 3.95 -3.62
N TYR A 288 14.50 3.68 -3.71
CA TYR A 288 15.04 2.39 -3.28
C TYR A 288 15.33 2.37 -1.77
N SER A 289 14.88 1.31 -1.09
CA SER A 289 15.00 1.13 0.38
C SER A 289 14.30 2.22 1.20
N THR A 290 13.13 2.64 0.74
CA THR A 290 12.20 3.56 1.41
C THR A 290 10.79 2.99 1.39
N GLY A 291 9.90 3.60 2.17
CA GLY A 291 8.47 3.32 2.17
C GLY A 291 8.10 1.87 2.55
N PRO A 292 6.80 1.58 2.67
CA PRO A 292 6.34 0.22 2.86
C PRO A 292 6.30 -0.53 1.52
N LYS A 293 6.50 -1.84 1.56
CA LYS A 293 6.36 -2.73 0.38
C LYS A 293 4.92 -3.22 0.17
N ARG A 294 4.04 -2.90 1.12
CA ARG A 294 2.72 -3.49 1.37
C ARG A 294 1.84 -2.53 2.15
N ASP A 295 0.54 -2.54 1.91
CA ASP A 295 -0.45 -1.94 2.81
C ASP A 295 -0.47 -2.63 4.17
N HIS A 296 -1.08 -1.98 5.17
CA HIS A 296 -1.34 -2.53 6.49
C HIS A 296 -2.64 -3.35 6.52
N SER A 297 -3.69 -2.87 5.85
CA SER A 297 -5.07 -3.39 5.95
C SER A 297 -5.19 -4.85 5.56
N THR A 298 -4.50 -5.28 4.50
CA THR A 298 -4.44 -6.66 4.01
C THR A 298 -3.09 -7.32 4.27
N GLY A 299 -2.02 -6.53 4.43
CA GLY A 299 -0.65 -7.01 4.57
C GLY A 299 -0.10 -7.62 3.29
N THR A 300 -0.50 -7.14 2.12
CA THR A 300 -0.12 -7.69 0.80
C THR A 300 0.57 -6.65 -0.09
N GLY A 301 1.09 -7.05 -1.25
CA GLY A 301 1.55 -6.09 -2.26
C GLY A 301 0.43 -5.45 -3.09
N THR A 302 -0.85 -5.66 -2.71
CA THR A 302 -2.02 -5.40 -3.56
C THR A 302 -3.11 -4.52 -2.96
N GLY A 303 -3.17 -4.35 -1.63
CA GLY A 303 -3.97 -3.28 -1.04
C GLY A 303 -3.27 -1.93 -1.22
N TYR A 304 -3.95 -0.86 -0.81
CA TYR A 304 -3.48 0.51 -1.00
C TYR A 304 -3.23 1.24 0.30
N TYR A 305 -2.28 2.17 0.24
CA TYR A 305 -1.98 3.13 1.30
C TYR A 305 -1.69 4.49 0.67
N ILE A 306 -1.60 5.55 1.47
CA ILE A 306 -1.13 6.86 1.01
C ILE A 306 0.29 7.14 1.47
N TYR A 307 1.08 7.84 0.65
CA TYR A 307 2.45 8.19 0.98
C TYR A 307 2.90 9.50 0.34
N THR A 308 4.02 10.02 0.82
CA THR A 308 4.73 11.16 0.22
C THR A 308 6.01 10.68 -0.44
N GLU A 309 6.05 10.65 -1.76
CA GLU A 309 7.25 10.34 -2.55
C GLU A 309 8.31 11.43 -2.33
N ALA A 310 9.46 11.07 -1.76
CA ALA A 310 10.50 12.00 -1.35
C ALA A 310 11.61 12.21 -2.39
N SER A 311 11.61 11.46 -3.49
CA SER A 311 12.59 11.60 -4.55
C SER A 311 12.36 12.84 -5.45
N SER A 312 13.20 13.00 -6.47
CA SER A 312 13.16 14.16 -7.37
C SER A 312 11.78 14.30 -8.03
N PRO A 313 11.14 15.49 -8.02
CA PRO A 313 11.75 16.81 -7.82
C PRO A 313 11.72 17.37 -6.38
N ARG A 314 11.30 16.59 -5.38
CA ARG A 314 11.11 17.08 -4.01
C ARG A 314 12.39 17.63 -3.38
N LYS A 315 12.23 18.59 -2.46
CA LYS A 315 13.33 19.19 -1.70
C LYS A 315 13.10 19.08 -0.20
N LYS A 316 14.22 19.01 0.54
CA LYS A 316 14.20 19.02 2.00
C LYS A 316 13.46 20.24 2.54
N GLY A 317 12.48 20.01 3.40
CA GLY A 317 11.64 21.04 4.02
C GLY A 317 10.31 21.30 3.32
N GLU A 318 10.10 20.78 2.11
CA GLU A 318 8.79 20.79 1.44
C GLU A 318 7.79 19.92 2.22
N LYS A 319 6.51 20.29 2.13
CA LYS A 319 5.42 19.76 2.95
C LYS A 319 4.24 19.29 2.10
N ALA A 320 3.62 18.19 2.55
CA ALA A 320 2.30 17.76 2.10
C ALA A 320 1.35 17.65 3.29
N ARG A 321 0.09 18.10 3.13
CA ARG A 321 -0.93 18.09 4.17
C ARG A 321 -2.20 17.39 3.67
N LEU A 322 -2.78 16.60 4.57
CA LEU A 322 -4.07 15.94 4.40
C LEU A 322 -4.99 16.34 5.56
N TYR A 323 -6.23 16.69 5.23
CA TYR A 323 -7.25 17.18 6.15
C TYR A 323 -8.37 16.16 6.34
N SER A 324 -8.74 15.90 7.59
CA SER A 324 -9.91 15.08 7.92
C SER A 324 -11.22 15.77 7.53
N PRO A 325 -12.35 15.07 7.55
CA PRO A 325 -13.67 15.69 7.72
C PRO A 325 -13.71 16.63 8.94
N VAL A 326 -14.73 17.52 8.97
CA VAL A 326 -14.93 18.40 10.13
C VAL A 326 -15.45 17.57 11.32
N ILE A 327 -14.89 17.84 12.49
CA ILE A 327 -15.17 17.17 13.76
C ILE A 327 -15.81 18.19 14.71
N GLY A 328 -16.90 17.81 15.35
CA GLY A 328 -17.56 18.55 16.42
C GLY A 328 -16.67 18.70 17.66
N PRO A 329 -16.91 19.72 18.52
CA PRO A 329 -16.20 19.81 19.80
C PRO A 329 -16.49 18.55 20.65
N PRO A 330 -15.47 17.78 21.08
CA PRO A 330 -15.70 16.52 21.79
C PRO A 330 -16.50 16.73 23.09
N SER A 331 -17.50 15.86 23.31
CA SER A 331 -18.34 15.90 24.51
C SER A 331 -17.61 15.43 25.78
N SER A 332 -16.51 14.71 25.59
CA SER A 332 -15.72 14.03 26.61
C SER A 332 -14.26 13.91 26.15
N ASN A 333 -13.40 13.35 27.01
CA ASN A 333 -12.00 13.03 26.68
C ASN A 333 -11.85 11.75 25.81
N GLU A 334 -12.94 11.26 25.21
CA GLU A 334 -13.04 9.97 24.53
C GLU A 334 -12.91 10.09 22.99
N CYS A 335 -12.71 11.30 22.45
CA CYS A 335 -12.37 11.47 21.03
C CYS A 335 -10.86 11.28 20.82
N TRP A 336 -10.51 10.25 20.06
CA TRP A 336 -9.15 9.90 19.67
C TRP A 336 -9.12 9.55 18.19
N ILE A 337 -8.01 9.83 17.52
CA ILE A 337 -7.68 9.28 16.20
C ILE A 337 -6.58 8.23 16.36
N ARG A 338 -6.75 7.09 15.68
CA ARG A 338 -5.78 6.02 15.54
C ARG A 338 -5.35 5.95 14.08
N PHE A 339 -4.09 5.66 13.81
CA PHE A 339 -3.58 5.46 12.45
C PHE A 339 -2.30 4.64 12.46
N PHE A 340 -2.03 3.97 11.34
CA PHE A 340 -0.75 3.31 11.10
C PHE A 340 0.14 4.18 10.20
N TYR A 341 1.44 4.19 10.47
CA TYR A 341 2.42 4.96 9.70
C TYR A 341 3.72 4.17 9.47
N HIS A 342 4.39 4.45 8.35
CA HIS A 342 5.68 3.82 7.99
C HIS A 342 6.72 4.90 7.67
N MET A 343 7.93 4.75 8.22
CA MET A 343 9.03 5.73 8.13
C MET A 343 10.40 5.04 8.04
N ASN A 344 10.72 4.54 6.84
CA ASN A 344 11.93 3.76 6.55
C ASN A 344 12.93 4.51 5.66
N GLY A 345 14.19 4.60 6.12
CA GLY A 345 15.28 5.27 5.39
C GLY A 345 16.14 6.20 6.25
N PHE A 346 17.29 6.62 5.71
CA PHE A 346 18.35 7.30 6.47
C PHE A 346 18.22 8.83 6.51
N GLN A 347 17.55 9.44 5.52
CA GLN A 347 17.23 10.87 5.47
C GLN A 347 15.78 11.14 5.89
N MET A 348 15.31 10.52 6.98
CA MET A 348 13.91 10.68 7.40
C MET A 348 13.52 12.13 7.70
N GLY A 349 12.29 12.41 7.30
CA GLY A 349 11.59 13.66 7.55
C GLY A 349 10.88 13.67 8.90
N THR A 350 9.76 14.37 8.91
CA THR A 350 8.87 14.49 10.08
C THR A 350 7.42 14.30 9.66
N LEU A 351 6.68 13.45 10.37
CA LEU A 351 5.22 13.42 10.37
C LEU A 351 4.71 14.23 11.57
N ASN A 352 3.70 15.06 11.36
CA ASN A 352 3.02 15.81 12.42
C ASN A 352 1.52 15.59 12.34
N VAL A 353 0.87 15.61 13.51
CA VAL A 353 -0.59 15.73 13.63
C VAL A 353 -0.91 17.08 14.27
N TYR A 354 -1.73 17.88 13.61
CA TYR A 354 -2.27 19.13 14.15
C TYR A 354 -3.80 19.12 14.18
N THR A 355 -4.39 20.07 14.90
CA THR A 355 -5.77 20.51 14.69
C THR A 355 -5.82 21.92 14.09
N ARG A 356 -6.91 22.22 13.39
CA ARG A 356 -7.28 23.58 12.96
C ARG A 356 -8.77 23.83 13.18
N THR A 357 -9.12 25.03 13.65
CA THR A 357 -10.53 25.46 13.84
C THR A 357 -11.04 26.38 12.71
N SER A 358 -10.17 26.75 11.77
CA SER A 358 -10.52 27.57 10.60
C SER A 358 -9.61 27.24 9.40
N VAL A 359 -10.12 27.46 8.18
CA VAL A 359 -9.44 27.08 6.92
C VAL A 359 -8.07 27.75 6.76
N PHE A 360 -7.95 29.01 7.20
CA PHE A 360 -6.71 29.80 7.24
C PHE A 360 -6.27 30.07 8.68
N GLY A 361 -6.61 29.16 9.59
CA GLY A 361 -6.31 29.26 11.01
C GLY A 361 -4.87 28.90 11.36
N LYS A 362 -4.52 29.14 12.62
CA LYS A 362 -3.32 28.58 13.24
C LYS A 362 -3.47 27.06 13.37
N TYR A 363 -2.40 26.32 13.06
CA TYR A 363 -2.27 24.91 13.42
C TYR A 363 -1.83 24.72 14.86
N GLU A 364 -2.51 23.85 15.61
CA GLU A 364 -2.13 23.48 16.98
C GLU A 364 -1.62 22.04 16.98
N LYS A 365 -0.36 21.83 17.39
CA LYS A 365 0.31 20.53 17.27
C LYS A 365 -0.10 19.60 18.42
N LEU A 366 -0.59 18.41 18.06
CA LEU A 366 -0.91 17.35 19.01
C LEU A 366 0.21 16.30 19.09
N TRP A 367 0.77 15.90 17.94
CA TRP A 367 1.74 14.81 17.85
C TRP A 367 2.82 15.07 16.81
N THR A 368 3.98 14.43 16.97
CA THR A 368 5.07 14.48 15.98
C THR A 368 5.99 13.26 16.09
N LYS A 369 6.46 12.77 14.95
CA LYS A 369 7.51 11.76 14.83
C LYS A 369 8.53 12.23 13.80
N THR A 370 9.81 12.18 14.15
CA THR A 370 10.93 12.58 13.29
C THR A 370 11.96 11.47 13.28
N GLY A 371 12.60 11.24 12.13
CA GLY A 371 13.66 10.26 12.01
C GLY A 371 13.16 8.84 11.69
N HIS A 372 14.11 7.93 11.46
CA HIS A 372 13.85 6.55 11.10
C HIS A 372 13.13 5.80 12.22
N VAL A 373 12.13 4.99 11.85
CA VAL A 373 11.52 3.99 12.73
C VAL A 373 12.12 2.63 12.42
N ALA A 374 11.65 2.00 11.34
CA ALA A 374 12.06 0.70 10.84
C ALA A 374 11.34 0.44 9.50
N ASP A 375 11.51 -0.76 8.93
CA ASP A 375 10.71 -1.27 7.82
C ASP A 375 9.47 -2.03 8.32
N TYR A 376 8.60 -1.36 9.07
CA TYR A 376 7.30 -1.87 9.55
C TYR A 376 6.26 -0.75 9.72
N TRP A 377 4.98 -1.14 9.75
CA TRP A 377 3.85 -0.26 10.08
C TRP A 377 3.73 -0.10 11.60
N GLU A 378 3.76 1.13 12.09
CA GLU A 378 3.69 1.49 13.52
C GLU A 378 2.36 2.18 13.81
N ARG A 379 1.69 1.83 14.91
CA ARG A 379 0.43 2.47 15.33
C ARG A 379 0.71 3.78 16.08
N ALA A 380 -0.16 4.77 15.93
CA ALA A 380 -0.18 5.98 16.75
C ALA A 380 -1.61 6.33 17.15
N ASP A 381 -1.81 6.54 18.46
CA ASP A 381 -3.06 6.98 19.06
C ASP A 381 -2.90 8.42 19.56
N VAL A 382 -3.76 9.33 19.09
CA VAL A 382 -3.69 10.76 19.39
C VAL A 382 -5.03 11.26 19.92
N GLN A 383 -5.03 11.72 21.16
CA GLN A 383 -6.22 12.32 21.77
C GLN A 383 -6.55 13.66 21.10
N LEU A 384 -7.79 13.83 20.67
CA LEU A 384 -8.27 15.04 20.03
C LEU A 384 -8.99 15.92 21.05
N THR A 385 -8.61 17.19 21.12
CA THR A 385 -9.22 18.17 22.03
C THR A 385 -9.48 19.48 21.29
N SER A 386 -10.70 20.02 21.45
CA SER A 386 -11.11 21.31 20.89
C SER A 386 -12.37 21.81 21.58
N ASN A 387 -12.52 23.12 21.73
CA ASN A 387 -13.77 23.75 22.20
C ASN A 387 -14.67 24.26 21.06
N GLN A 388 -14.26 24.01 19.81
CA GLN A 388 -14.90 24.44 18.57
C GLN A 388 -14.88 23.30 17.54
N LYS A 389 -15.67 23.41 16.47
CA LYS A 389 -15.51 22.52 15.32
C LYS A 389 -14.11 22.65 14.74
N PHE A 390 -13.48 21.53 14.38
CA PHE A 390 -12.09 21.47 13.96
C PHE A 390 -11.86 20.41 12.88
N GLN A 391 -10.67 20.38 12.28
CA GLN A 391 -10.18 19.27 11.46
C GLN A 391 -8.83 18.82 12.00
N VAL A 392 -8.54 17.53 11.86
CA VAL A 392 -7.20 16.97 12.00
C VAL A 392 -6.41 17.25 10.72
N VAL A 393 -5.11 17.52 10.87
CA VAL A 393 -4.17 17.76 9.78
C VAL A 393 -2.98 16.81 9.95
N PHE A 394 -2.81 15.88 9.03
CA PHE A 394 -1.54 15.17 8.85
C PHE A 394 -0.62 16.03 8.00
N GLU A 395 0.60 16.34 8.46
CA GLU A 395 1.63 17.05 7.69
C GLU A 395 2.89 16.21 7.63
N SER A 396 3.32 15.83 6.42
CA SER A 396 4.67 15.35 6.17
C SER A 396 5.62 16.53 5.91
N ILE A 397 6.91 16.34 6.23
CA ILE A 397 7.98 17.27 5.91
C ILE A 397 9.15 16.47 5.36
N ILE A 398 9.56 16.70 4.10
CA ILE A 398 10.62 15.94 3.44
C ILE A 398 11.97 16.17 4.12
N GLY A 399 12.67 15.09 4.50
CA GLY A 399 14.01 15.12 5.11
C GLY A 399 15.16 15.04 4.11
N GLY A 400 14.94 14.43 2.94
CA GLY A 400 15.91 14.19 1.86
C GLY A 400 15.35 13.22 0.80
N TYR A 401 16.21 12.56 0.03
CA TYR A 401 15.76 11.61 -1.02
C TYR A 401 15.07 10.39 -0.44
N SER A 402 15.63 9.80 0.62
CA SER A 402 15.16 8.52 1.14
C SER A 402 14.00 8.68 2.14
N SER A 403 13.09 9.63 1.93
CA SER A 403 12.26 10.23 3.01
C SER A 403 10.77 9.91 2.94
N ASP A 404 10.41 8.80 2.28
CA ASP A 404 9.01 8.40 2.12
C ASP A 404 8.35 8.17 3.49
N ILE A 405 7.21 8.84 3.70
CA ILE A 405 6.32 8.66 4.86
C ILE A 405 5.01 8.13 4.31
N ALA A 406 4.52 7.02 4.85
CA ALA A 406 3.21 6.46 4.51
C ALA A 406 2.25 6.49 5.69
N LEU A 407 0.95 6.56 5.39
CA LEU A 407 -0.17 6.43 6.32
C LEU A 407 -1.14 5.38 5.80
N ASP A 408 -1.74 4.64 6.72
CA ASP A 408 -2.74 3.63 6.45
C ASP A 408 -3.67 3.44 7.66
N ASP A 409 -4.79 2.74 7.45
CA ASP A 409 -5.75 2.32 8.48
C ASP A 409 -6.07 3.39 9.54
N VAL A 410 -6.67 4.49 9.11
CA VAL A 410 -7.05 5.61 9.98
C VAL A 410 -8.46 5.39 10.54
N SER A 411 -8.65 5.51 11.85
CA SER A 411 -9.98 5.39 12.49
C SER A 411 -10.16 6.41 13.63
N PHE A 412 -11.41 6.77 13.92
CA PHE A 412 -11.76 7.63 15.05
C PHE A 412 -12.53 6.82 16.11
N LEU A 413 -12.38 7.16 17.38
CA LEU A 413 -13.22 6.58 18.43
C LEU A 413 -14.62 7.24 18.43
N PRO A 414 -15.69 6.56 18.88
CA PRO A 414 -17.08 7.07 18.84
C PRO A 414 -17.32 8.37 19.63
N GLY A 415 -16.37 8.78 20.49
CA GLY A 415 -16.38 10.11 21.12
C GLY A 415 -16.17 11.28 20.13
N CYS A 416 -15.80 11.00 18.88
CA CYS A 416 -15.61 11.99 17.83
C CYS A 416 -16.88 12.17 16.96
N ASP A 417 -17.56 13.30 17.15
CA ASP A 417 -18.70 13.73 16.33
C ASP A 417 -18.23 14.17 14.93
N ILE A 418 -18.12 13.23 13.97
CA ILE A 418 -17.77 13.55 12.59
C ILE A 418 -19.00 14.14 11.88
N SER A 419 -18.91 15.40 11.43
CA SER A 419 -20.03 16.08 10.77
C SER A 419 -20.18 15.67 9.30
N ASP A 420 -21.42 15.60 8.82
CA ASP A 420 -21.76 15.31 7.41
C ASP A 420 -20.91 16.10 6.40
N ASN A 421 -20.54 15.44 5.30
CA ASN A 421 -19.61 15.84 4.22
C ASN A 421 -19.83 17.21 3.53
N ASN A 422 -20.78 18.03 3.97
CA ASN A 422 -21.00 19.40 3.50
C ASN A 422 -20.58 20.48 4.50
N GLU A 423 -20.26 20.14 5.76
CA GLU A 423 -19.86 21.14 6.75
C GLU A 423 -18.42 21.64 6.52
N LYS A 424 -18.22 22.94 6.69
CA LYS A 424 -16.95 23.62 6.45
C LYS A 424 -16.56 24.45 7.65
N LEU A 425 -15.29 24.40 8.02
CA LEU A 425 -14.74 25.29 9.03
C LEU A 425 -14.92 26.77 8.61
N PRO A 426 -15.07 27.70 9.57
CA PRO A 426 -15.09 29.12 9.28
C PRO A 426 -13.78 29.57 8.62
N ASN A 427 -13.84 30.64 7.82
CA ASN A 427 -12.64 31.31 7.34
C ASN A 427 -12.02 32.13 8.48
N GLY A 428 -10.75 31.85 8.79
CA GLY A 428 -9.96 32.61 9.75
C GLY A 428 -9.55 33.98 9.19
N THR A 429 -9.03 34.85 10.06
CA THR A 429 -8.55 36.19 9.70
C THR A 429 -7.10 36.41 10.13
N GLU A 430 -6.15 36.25 9.20
CA GLU A 430 -5.07 37.22 8.96
C GLU A 430 -4.37 36.95 7.60
N PRO A 431 -3.40 37.79 7.21
CA PRO A 431 -3.56 38.80 6.16
C PRO A 431 -3.74 38.24 4.74
N LYS A 432 -4.46 39.01 3.91
CA LYS A 432 -4.52 38.77 2.46
C LYS A 432 -3.13 38.86 1.81
N THR A 433 -2.58 37.73 1.43
CA THR A 433 -1.94 37.58 0.12
C THR A 433 -2.48 36.34 -0.56
N THR A 434 -2.81 36.47 -1.84
CA THR A 434 -3.32 35.41 -2.72
C THR A 434 -4.71 34.83 -2.34
N PRO A 435 -5.40 34.12 -3.25
CA PRO A 435 -6.85 34.29 -3.46
C PRO A 435 -7.73 33.14 -2.94
N ARG A 436 -9.06 33.32 -3.03
CA ARG A 436 -10.04 32.42 -2.41
C ARG A 436 -10.18 31.09 -3.18
N PRO A 437 -10.16 29.92 -2.50
CA PRO A 437 -10.46 28.63 -3.13
C PRO A 437 -11.94 28.47 -3.47
N CYS A 438 -12.19 27.52 -4.36
CA CYS A 438 -13.48 27.30 -4.99
C CYS A 438 -14.37 26.26 -4.27
N PRO A 439 -15.70 26.32 -4.45
CA PRO A 439 -16.60 25.23 -4.07
C PRO A 439 -16.24 23.91 -4.76
N ILE A 440 -16.66 22.79 -4.16
CA ILE A 440 -16.40 21.43 -4.65
C ILE A 440 -16.96 21.29 -6.08
N GLY A 441 -16.18 20.70 -6.99
CA GLY A 441 -16.50 20.55 -8.41
C GLY A 441 -16.05 21.71 -9.32
N LEU A 442 -15.42 22.76 -8.76
CA LEU A 442 -14.88 23.89 -9.51
C LEU A 442 -13.35 23.96 -9.41
N TYR A 443 -12.69 24.29 -10.52
CA TYR A 443 -11.26 24.59 -10.60
C TYR A 443 -10.98 26.05 -10.23
N SER A 444 -9.84 26.31 -9.59
CA SER A 444 -9.42 27.63 -9.13
C SER A 444 -8.34 28.20 -10.04
N CYS A 445 -8.56 29.41 -10.56
CA CYS A 445 -7.55 30.14 -11.32
C CYS A 445 -6.35 30.50 -10.45
N ARG A 446 -5.13 30.36 -10.96
CA ARG A 446 -3.87 30.62 -10.23
C ARG A 446 -3.72 32.10 -9.84
N ASP A 447 -4.22 33.03 -10.67
CA ASP A 447 -4.35 34.45 -10.35
C ASP A 447 -5.46 34.80 -9.35
N GLY A 448 -6.35 33.85 -9.05
CA GLY A 448 -7.45 34.04 -8.12
C GLY A 448 -8.66 34.79 -8.61
N THR A 449 -8.76 35.01 -9.92
CA THR A 449 -9.83 35.85 -10.46
C THR A 449 -11.19 35.17 -10.48
N GLY A 450 -11.25 33.85 -10.25
CA GLY A 450 -12.51 33.15 -10.04
C GLY A 450 -12.38 31.63 -10.01
N CYS A 451 -13.55 31.01 -10.14
CA CYS A 451 -13.77 29.57 -10.11
C CYS A 451 -14.50 29.15 -11.38
N ILE A 452 -14.00 28.13 -12.06
CA ILE A 452 -14.55 27.62 -13.32
C ILE A 452 -14.98 26.16 -13.15
N GLN A 453 -15.85 25.65 -14.01
CA GLN A 453 -16.21 24.23 -13.98
C GLN A 453 -15.01 23.36 -14.37
N TYR A 454 -14.87 22.18 -13.78
CA TYR A 454 -13.84 21.22 -14.20
C TYR A 454 -13.95 20.82 -15.68
N THR A 455 -15.14 20.93 -16.28
CA THR A 455 -15.38 20.77 -17.73
C THR A 455 -14.77 21.88 -18.60
N ASN A 456 -14.26 22.95 -17.97
CA ASN A 456 -13.65 24.10 -18.60
C ASN A 456 -12.16 24.23 -18.25
N VAL A 457 -11.57 23.15 -17.73
CA VAL A 457 -10.12 22.99 -17.59
C VAL A 457 -9.68 22.15 -18.79
N CYS A 458 -8.65 22.59 -19.50
CA CYS A 458 -8.19 21.96 -20.72
C CYS A 458 -9.25 21.90 -21.85
N ASP A 459 -10.08 22.94 -22.00
CA ASP A 459 -11.04 23.05 -23.10
C ASP A 459 -10.59 23.98 -24.24
N PHE A 460 -9.38 24.54 -24.12
CA PHE A 460 -8.73 25.50 -25.03
C PHE A 460 -9.40 26.88 -25.12
N GLU A 461 -10.49 27.13 -24.38
CA GLU A 461 -11.00 28.47 -24.16
C GLU A 461 -10.26 29.12 -22.98
N LYS A 462 -10.35 30.45 -22.87
CA LYS A 462 -9.76 31.18 -21.74
C LYS A 462 -10.87 31.45 -20.73
N ASN A 463 -10.97 30.62 -19.71
CA ASN A 463 -11.95 30.74 -18.63
C ASN A 463 -11.35 31.36 -17.35
N CYS A 464 -10.04 31.24 -17.13
CA CYS A 464 -9.27 32.01 -16.13
C CYS A 464 -8.61 33.26 -16.75
N ASN A 465 -8.50 34.36 -15.99
CA ASN A 465 -7.97 35.62 -16.54
C ASN A 465 -6.45 35.60 -16.77
N ASP A 466 -5.71 34.73 -16.11
CA ASP A 466 -4.29 34.42 -16.37
C ASP A 466 -4.06 33.28 -17.35
N LYS A 467 -5.13 32.57 -17.75
CA LYS A 467 -5.10 31.36 -18.59
C LYS A 467 -4.54 30.11 -17.90
N SER A 468 -4.49 30.09 -16.56
CA SER A 468 -3.97 28.97 -15.75
C SER A 468 -4.74 27.65 -15.89
N ASP A 469 -6.02 27.74 -16.24
CA ASP A 469 -6.90 26.65 -16.67
C ASP A 469 -6.42 25.89 -17.91
N GLU A 470 -5.53 26.50 -18.70
CA GLU A 470 -4.95 25.93 -19.92
C GLU A 470 -3.42 25.77 -19.86
N ASP A 471 -2.79 26.08 -18.71
CA ASP A 471 -1.32 26.03 -18.56
C ASP A 471 -0.76 24.60 -18.52
N VAL A 472 -1.60 23.63 -18.17
CA VAL A 472 -1.21 22.22 -17.95
C VAL A 472 -2.00 21.30 -18.90
N CYS A 473 -2.41 21.84 -20.05
CA CYS A 473 -3.46 21.30 -20.89
C CYS A 473 -3.00 21.03 -22.32
N GLY A 474 -2.16 20.00 -22.48
CA GLY A 474 -1.84 19.47 -23.79
C GLY A 474 -0.36 19.13 -23.96
N ASP A 475 0.35 20.00 -24.68
CA ASP A 475 1.72 19.73 -25.13
C ASP A 475 2.64 19.41 -23.95
N CYS A 476 3.36 18.28 -24.02
CA CYS A 476 4.24 17.81 -22.96
C CYS A 476 5.52 17.21 -23.54
N ASP A 477 6.65 17.78 -23.14
CA ASP A 477 8.02 17.32 -23.41
C ASP A 477 8.63 16.56 -22.22
N PHE A 478 7.89 16.42 -21.11
CA PHE A 478 8.30 15.74 -19.87
C PHE A 478 9.56 16.28 -19.16
N GLU A 479 10.19 17.35 -19.66
CA GLU A 479 11.45 17.90 -19.14
C GLU A 479 11.31 18.62 -17.78
N SER A 480 10.09 19.04 -17.43
CA SER A 480 9.78 19.79 -16.20
C SER A 480 8.77 19.11 -15.27
N GLY A 481 8.36 17.87 -15.60
CA GLY A 481 7.37 17.09 -14.87
C GLY A 481 6.39 16.39 -15.82
N LEU A 482 5.31 15.81 -15.30
CA LEU A 482 4.35 15.04 -16.10
C LEU A 482 3.30 15.88 -16.85
N CYS A 483 3.39 17.22 -16.86
CA CYS A 483 2.48 18.14 -17.55
C CYS A 483 0.97 17.79 -17.41
N GLY A 484 0.51 17.43 -16.20
CA GLY A 484 -0.90 17.09 -15.94
C GLY A 484 -1.30 15.63 -16.27
N TRP A 485 -0.39 14.82 -16.77
CA TRP A 485 -0.57 13.37 -16.87
C TRP A 485 -0.33 12.72 -15.50
N THR A 486 -1.19 11.78 -15.13
CA THR A 486 -1.11 11.00 -13.87
C THR A 486 -1.01 9.52 -14.20
N ASP A 487 -0.12 8.79 -13.50
CA ASP A 487 -0.07 7.33 -13.62
C ASP A 487 -1.17 6.68 -12.78
N TYR A 488 -1.90 5.74 -13.40
CA TYR A 488 -2.93 4.90 -12.77
C TYR A 488 -2.59 3.40 -12.92
N SER A 489 -1.32 3.08 -13.20
CA SER A 489 -0.87 1.70 -13.42
C SER A 489 -0.80 0.90 -12.13
N ILE A 490 -1.07 -0.41 -12.23
CA ILE A 490 -1.17 -1.34 -11.10
C ILE A 490 -0.06 -2.39 -11.22
N GLY A 491 0.66 -2.66 -10.13
CA GLY A 491 1.75 -3.64 -10.07
C GLY A 491 3.10 -3.11 -10.57
N LYS A 492 3.94 -4.03 -11.09
CA LYS A 492 5.37 -3.76 -11.39
C LYS A 492 5.64 -2.95 -12.67
N PHE A 493 4.61 -2.61 -13.43
CA PHE A 493 4.73 -1.78 -14.64
C PHE A 493 4.05 -0.44 -14.34
N LYS A 494 4.84 0.62 -14.16
CA LYS A 494 4.38 1.99 -13.87
C LYS A 494 4.95 2.96 -14.92
N TRP A 495 4.26 4.07 -15.18
CA TRP A 495 4.80 5.16 -16.02
C TRP A 495 5.66 6.08 -15.15
N ALA A 496 6.87 6.39 -15.62
CA ALA A 496 7.80 7.27 -14.90
C ALA A 496 8.66 8.08 -15.87
N SER A 497 8.78 9.39 -15.65
CA SER A 497 9.67 10.28 -16.40
C SER A 497 11.14 9.93 -16.12
N HIS A 498 11.94 9.79 -17.17
CA HIS A 498 13.36 9.45 -17.08
C HIS A 498 14.18 10.28 -18.06
N GLN A 499 15.34 10.78 -17.63
CA GLN A 499 16.33 11.35 -18.54
C GLN A 499 17.05 10.24 -19.30
N GLY A 500 17.21 10.42 -20.61
CA GLY A 500 17.93 9.48 -21.47
C GLY A 500 19.40 9.35 -21.07
N ASP A 501 19.93 8.11 -21.14
CA ASP A 501 21.30 7.71 -20.79
C ASP A 501 21.64 7.62 -19.29
N THR A 502 20.83 6.86 -18.54
CA THR A 502 21.29 6.23 -17.29
C THR A 502 21.75 4.79 -17.54
N MET A 503 22.92 4.41 -17.00
CA MET A 503 23.48 3.06 -17.14
C MET A 503 22.67 2.01 -16.36
N GLY A 504 21.58 1.54 -16.95
CA GLY A 504 20.74 0.46 -16.43
C GLY A 504 19.60 0.16 -17.40
N LYS A 505 19.49 -1.10 -17.86
CA LYS A 505 18.42 -1.50 -18.79
C LYS A 505 17.05 -1.34 -18.12
N ILE A 506 16.14 -0.59 -18.78
CA ILE A 506 14.66 -0.69 -18.90
C ILE A 506 14.26 0.66 -19.54
N GLY A 507 14.45 0.76 -20.85
CA GLY A 507 14.33 2.03 -21.59
C GLY A 507 15.06 1.99 -22.95
N PRO A 508 14.43 2.44 -24.04
CA PRO A 508 14.94 2.22 -25.39
C PRO A 508 16.12 3.13 -25.76
N ALA A 509 17.35 2.68 -25.53
CA ALA A 509 18.57 3.40 -25.94
C ALA A 509 19.15 3.05 -27.33
N LYS A 510 18.88 1.86 -27.92
CA LYS A 510 19.79 1.14 -28.86
C LYS A 510 19.42 -0.29 -29.32
N ASP A 511 18.25 -0.85 -29.01
CA ASP A 511 17.98 -2.29 -29.25
C ASP A 511 17.37 -2.66 -30.63
N HIS A 512 17.61 -3.90 -31.07
CA HIS A 512 17.07 -4.59 -32.27
C HIS A 512 17.32 -6.13 -32.15
N THR A 513 17.27 -6.71 -30.95
CA THR A 513 18.04 -7.95 -30.67
C THR A 513 17.23 -9.24 -30.52
N THR A 514 15.88 -9.22 -30.56
CA THR A 514 15.08 -10.47 -30.43
C THR A 514 14.10 -10.77 -31.58
N ASN A 515 13.81 -9.81 -32.47
CA ASN A 515 12.81 -9.97 -33.55
C ASN A 515 11.46 -10.50 -33.01
N SER A 516 11.12 -10.12 -31.76
CA SER A 516 10.02 -10.68 -30.99
C SER A 516 8.75 -9.86 -31.14
N ILE A 517 7.67 -10.53 -31.53
CA ILE A 517 6.37 -9.90 -31.70
C ILE A 517 5.61 -9.81 -30.37
N LYS A 518 5.37 -8.56 -29.90
CA LYS A 518 4.12 -8.03 -29.26
C LYS A 518 4.34 -7.24 -27.95
N GLY A 519 4.32 -5.91 -28.07
CA GLY A 519 3.70 -5.01 -27.09
C GLY A 519 2.53 -4.28 -27.77
N ILE A 520 1.55 -3.81 -27.01
CA ILE A 520 0.47 -2.96 -27.55
C ILE A 520 0.42 -1.63 -26.81
N LEU A 521 0.72 -0.53 -27.51
CA LEU A 521 0.38 0.81 -27.05
C LEU A 521 -0.99 1.20 -27.61
N LYS A 522 -1.88 1.67 -26.74
CA LYS A 522 -3.15 2.29 -27.08
C LYS A 522 -3.20 3.72 -26.60
N LEU A 523 -3.91 4.56 -27.34
CA LEU A 523 -4.47 5.82 -26.84
C LEU A 523 -5.98 5.66 -26.78
N ASN A 524 -6.54 5.76 -25.58
CA ASN A 524 -7.97 5.72 -25.31
C ASN A 524 -8.47 7.13 -25.00
N MET A 525 -9.72 7.40 -25.36
CA MET A 525 -10.54 8.45 -24.76
C MET A 525 -11.39 7.79 -23.69
N ILE A 526 -11.36 8.33 -22.48
CA ILE A 526 -12.04 7.79 -21.30
C ILE A 526 -12.95 8.83 -20.66
N ASP A 527 -13.96 8.35 -19.94
CA ASP A 527 -14.74 9.11 -18.98
C ASP A 527 -13.91 9.23 -17.67
N PRO A 528 -13.59 10.44 -17.19
CA PRO A 528 -12.69 10.62 -16.05
C PRO A 528 -13.31 10.24 -14.70
N VAL A 529 -14.64 10.16 -14.60
CA VAL A 529 -15.34 9.86 -13.33
C VAL A 529 -15.55 8.36 -13.17
N THR A 530 -15.86 7.66 -14.27
CA THR A 530 -16.19 6.23 -14.27
C THR A 530 -15.06 5.33 -14.79
N GLY A 531 -13.96 5.92 -15.29
CA GLY A 531 -12.84 5.21 -15.91
C GLY A 531 -13.20 4.48 -17.23
N LYS A 532 -14.43 4.64 -17.72
CA LYS A 532 -14.94 3.88 -18.86
C LYS A 532 -14.31 4.36 -20.17
N ILE A 533 -13.79 3.43 -20.98
CA ILE A 533 -13.32 3.74 -22.33
C ILE A 533 -14.51 4.15 -23.21
N LEU A 534 -14.53 5.44 -23.58
CA LEU A 534 -15.50 6.02 -24.51
C LEU A 534 -15.16 5.64 -25.96
N LYS A 535 -13.86 5.67 -26.31
CA LYS A 535 -13.38 5.40 -27.67
C LYS A 535 -11.90 5.02 -27.68
N ASN A 536 -11.51 3.94 -28.35
CA ASN A 536 -10.10 3.74 -28.69
C ASN A 536 -9.73 4.65 -29.86
N LEU A 537 -8.77 5.55 -29.68
CA LEU A 537 -8.33 6.52 -30.69
C LEU A 537 -7.16 5.98 -31.51
N TYR A 538 -6.29 5.19 -30.89
CA TYR A 538 -5.13 4.56 -31.51
C TYR A 538 -4.82 3.21 -30.84
N SER A 539 -4.32 2.27 -31.61
CA SER A 539 -3.78 1.00 -31.13
C SER A 539 -2.70 0.52 -32.08
N GLN A 540 -1.46 0.45 -31.61
CA GLN A 540 -0.33 -0.11 -32.34
C GLN A 540 0.07 -1.45 -31.74
N LYS A 541 0.08 -2.51 -32.56
CA LYS A 541 0.42 -3.90 -32.14
C LYS A 541 1.74 -4.41 -32.74
N LYS A 542 2.45 -3.56 -33.47
CA LYS A 542 3.67 -3.90 -34.21
C LYS A 542 4.86 -3.32 -33.47
N ASP A 543 5.92 -4.12 -33.33
CA ASP A 543 7.23 -3.64 -32.94
C ASP A 543 7.67 -2.49 -33.89
N LEU A 544 8.04 -1.37 -33.30
CA LEU A 544 8.55 -0.17 -33.98
C LEU A 544 10.08 -0.08 -33.91
N GLY A 545 10.72 -1.01 -33.21
CA GLY A 545 12.13 -0.94 -32.87
C GLY A 545 12.44 0.27 -31.99
N ASN A 546 13.72 0.59 -31.90
CA ASN A 546 14.24 1.58 -30.98
C ASN A 546 14.41 2.97 -31.64
N ALA A 547 13.42 3.41 -32.42
CA ALA A 547 13.40 4.72 -33.05
C ALA A 547 12.12 5.46 -32.64
N TRP A 548 12.23 6.75 -32.31
CA TRP A 548 11.08 7.60 -32.08
C TRP A 548 10.23 7.69 -33.34
N VAL A 549 9.00 7.18 -33.27
CA VAL A 549 8.03 7.22 -34.37
C VAL A 549 7.02 8.33 -34.09
N LYS A 550 7.14 9.45 -34.80
CA LYS A 550 6.15 10.52 -34.74
C LYS A 550 4.82 10.03 -35.28
N GLN A 551 3.83 9.87 -34.39
CA GLN A 551 2.47 9.49 -34.73
C GLN A 551 1.55 10.71 -34.66
N SER A 552 0.57 10.79 -35.56
CA SER A 552 -0.55 11.74 -35.45
C SER A 552 -1.85 10.96 -35.35
N VAL A 553 -2.68 11.29 -34.35
CA VAL A 553 -3.94 10.61 -34.05
C VAL A 553 -5.08 11.63 -34.18
N LYS A 554 -6.08 11.33 -35.03
CA LYS A 554 -7.23 12.22 -35.21
C LYS A 554 -8.25 11.98 -34.10
N ILE A 555 -8.27 12.87 -33.10
CA ILE A 555 -9.24 12.83 -31.99
C ILE A 555 -10.67 13.06 -32.53
N GLY A 556 -10.87 14.16 -33.27
CA GLY A 556 -12.15 14.61 -33.80
C GLY A 556 -12.82 15.65 -32.89
N ALA A 557 -13.96 16.20 -33.31
CA ALA A 557 -14.80 17.03 -32.45
C ALA A 557 -15.59 16.13 -31.49
N HIS A 558 -15.57 16.47 -30.20
CA HIS A 558 -16.26 15.77 -29.11
C HIS A 558 -16.82 16.80 -28.11
N GLU A 559 -17.77 16.37 -27.29
CA GLU A 559 -18.31 17.18 -26.19
C GLU A 559 -17.27 17.30 -25.05
N ARG A 560 -17.38 18.34 -24.21
CA ARG A 560 -16.43 18.58 -23.10
C ARG A 560 -16.52 17.47 -22.04
N GLY A 561 -15.42 17.24 -21.29
CA GLY A 561 -15.41 16.31 -20.14
C GLY A 561 -14.92 14.88 -20.42
N PHE A 562 -14.02 14.69 -21.40
CA PHE A 562 -13.28 13.43 -21.57
C PHE A 562 -11.81 13.60 -21.21
N SER A 563 -11.14 12.50 -20.85
CA SER A 563 -9.68 12.46 -20.70
C SER A 563 -9.02 11.55 -21.74
N LEU A 564 -7.75 11.81 -22.03
CA LEU A 564 -6.91 10.94 -22.84
C LEU A 564 -6.12 10.00 -21.92
N GLN A 565 -5.98 8.73 -22.31
CA GLN A 565 -5.26 7.72 -21.53
C GLN A 565 -4.35 6.91 -22.46
N PHE A 566 -3.05 6.92 -22.18
CA PHE A 566 -2.13 5.93 -22.74
C PHE A 566 -2.22 4.63 -21.96
N GLN A 567 -2.37 3.51 -22.68
CA GLN A 567 -2.42 2.17 -22.10
C GLN A 567 -1.37 1.29 -22.79
N ALA A 568 -0.35 0.90 -22.04
CA ALA A 568 0.64 -0.09 -22.42
C ALA A 568 0.18 -1.49 -22.01
N LEU A 569 0.20 -2.45 -22.93
CA LEU A 569 -0.13 -3.86 -22.66
C LEU A 569 1.02 -4.76 -23.15
N PRO A 570 1.91 -5.24 -22.26
CA PRO A 570 2.90 -6.25 -22.60
C PRO A 570 2.21 -7.60 -22.88
N GLN A 571 2.76 -8.42 -23.79
CA GLN A 571 2.34 -9.82 -23.93
C GLN A 571 3.36 -10.78 -23.35
N THR A 572 2.92 -11.61 -22.41
CA THR A 572 3.68 -12.73 -21.86
C THR A 572 3.65 -13.92 -22.83
N GLN A 573 4.82 -14.51 -23.12
CA GLN A 573 4.87 -15.89 -23.60
C GLN A 573 4.81 -16.84 -22.41
N SER A 574 4.04 -17.93 -22.57
CA SER A 574 3.93 -18.96 -21.54
C SER A 574 5.24 -19.73 -21.40
N GLY A 575 5.80 -19.77 -20.18
CA GLY A 575 6.89 -20.68 -19.81
C GLY A 575 8.20 -20.04 -19.33
N THR A 576 8.50 -18.79 -19.71
CA THR A 576 9.77 -18.13 -19.34
C THR A 576 9.62 -16.62 -19.17
N LEU A 577 10.01 -16.12 -17.98
CA LEU A 577 9.97 -14.69 -17.63
C LEU A 577 11.11 -13.91 -18.30
N THR A 578 10.97 -13.66 -19.60
CA THR A 578 11.73 -12.64 -20.34
C THR A 578 10.76 -11.76 -21.11
N ILE A 579 10.23 -10.73 -20.44
CA ILE A 579 9.48 -9.64 -21.06
C ILE A 579 10.51 -8.54 -21.35
N THR A 580 10.70 -8.18 -22.61
CA THR A 580 11.80 -7.29 -23.06
C THR A 580 11.27 -6.12 -23.89
N THR A 581 10.11 -5.56 -23.53
CA THR A 581 9.42 -4.54 -24.32
C THR A 581 9.04 -3.33 -23.47
N ASP A 582 9.92 -2.34 -23.47
CA ASP A 582 9.65 -1.04 -22.86
C ASP A 582 8.87 -0.17 -23.87
N ILE A 583 7.96 0.68 -23.37
CA ILE A 583 7.18 1.60 -24.20
C ILE A 583 7.35 3.01 -23.63
N ALA A 584 7.83 3.93 -24.46
CA ALA A 584 7.96 5.34 -24.13
C ALA A 584 7.05 6.20 -25.01
N VAL A 585 6.60 7.32 -24.47
CA VAL A 585 5.94 8.41 -25.19
C VAL A 585 6.64 9.70 -24.80
N ASP A 586 6.75 10.63 -25.75
CA ASP A 586 7.50 11.87 -25.61
C ASP A 586 6.97 12.88 -26.64
N ASP A 587 7.28 14.16 -26.46
CA ASP A 587 7.03 15.25 -27.42
C ASP A 587 5.54 15.31 -27.86
N LEU A 588 4.64 15.12 -26.89
CA LEU A 588 3.19 15.10 -27.10
C LEU A 588 2.73 16.48 -27.55
N LYS A 589 1.97 16.58 -28.65
CA LYS A 589 1.42 17.86 -29.16
C LYS A 589 -0.02 17.76 -29.64
N LEU A 590 -0.88 18.66 -29.17
CA LEU A 590 -2.30 18.76 -29.52
C LEU A 590 -2.51 19.81 -30.63
N ILE A 591 -2.54 19.33 -31.87
CA ILE A 591 -2.59 20.18 -33.06
C ILE A 591 -4.04 20.43 -33.50
N ASN A 592 -4.42 21.72 -33.62
CA ASN A 592 -5.76 22.18 -34.03
C ASN A 592 -6.89 21.72 -33.09
N CYS A 593 -6.65 21.67 -31.78
CA CYS A 593 -7.67 21.38 -30.76
C CYS A 593 -8.43 22.62 -30.28
N ASP A 594 -7.98 23.83 -30.66
CA ASP A 594 -8.62 25.11 -30.43
C ASP A 594 -10.04 25.18 -31.05
N PRO A 595 -11.11 25.41 -30.28
CA PRO A 595 -12.48 25.51 -30.79
C PRO A 595 -12.65 26.77 -31.63
N ALA A 596 -12.50 26.63 -32.96
CA ALA A 596 -12.75 27.70 -33.91
C ALA A 596 -14.13 28.34 -33.63
N PRO A 597 -14.20 29.67 -33.39
CA PRO A 597 -15.40 30.29 -32.82
C PRO A 597 -16.60 30.10 -33.74
N ILE A 598 -17.63 29.43 -33.23
CA ILE A 598 -18.89 29.21 -33.93
C ILE A 598 -19.52 30.57 -34.17
N ARG A 599 -19.40 31.09 -35.39
CA ARG A 599 -20.10 32.30 -35.83
C ARG A 599 -21.59 32.00 -35.94
N ILE A 600 -22.30 32.09 -34.82
CA ILE A 600 -23.76 32.16 -34.81
C ILE A 600 -24.15 33.44 -35.54
N HIS A 601 -24.64 33.31 -36.77
CA HIS A 601 -25.30 34.41 -37.48
C HIS A 601 -26.62 34.72 -36.76
N THR A 602 -26.59 35.70 -35.86
CA THR A 602 -27.80 36.27 -35.28
C THR A 602 -28.52 37.11 -36.33
N THR A 603 -29.77 36.74 -36.62
CA THR A 603 -30.77 37.65 -37.19
C THR A 603 -31.78 38.02 -36.11
N PRO A 604 -32.28 39.27 -36.05
CA PRO A 604 -33.04 39.73 -34.89
C PRO A 604 -34.45 39.13 -34.80
N THR A 605 -34.92 39.01 -33.56
CA THR A 605 -36.27 38.59 -33.17
C THR A 605 -37.37 39.54 -33.64
N THR A 606 -38.57 38.99 -33.90
CA THR A 606 -39.82 39.55 -33.35
C THR A 606 -40.94 38.50 -33.35
N THR A 607 -41.59 38.35 -32.19
CA THR A 607 -42.80 37.54 -31.90
C THR A 607 -44.09 38.28 -32.31
N PRO A 608 -45.32 37.74 -32.10
CA PRO A 608 -45.78 36.34 -31.98
C PRO A 608 -47.00 36.02 -32.88
N GLY A 609 -47.39 34.74 -33.05
CA GLY A 609 -48.70 34.44 -33.64
C GLY A 609 -49.04 32.96 -33.85
N LYS A 610 -50.19 32.52 -33.34
CA LYS A 610 -50.75 31.16 -33.52
C LYS A 610 -50.97 30.84 -35.02
N HIS A 611 -50.58 29.65 -35.46
CA HIS A 611 -51.05 29.07 -36.72
C HIS A 611 -52.03 27.93 -36.49
N SER A 612 -53.20 28.02 -37.12
CA SER A 612 -53.87 26.86 -37.70
C SER A 612 -54.69 27.27 -38.92
N LYS A 613 -54.54 26.48 -40.00
CA LYS A 613 -55.32 26.40 -41.25
C LYS A 613 -55.06 27.36 -42.43
N THR A 614 -54.86 26.67 -43.57
CA THR A 614 -55.41 26.89 -44.94
C THR A 614 -54.76 27.87 -45.94
N THR A 615 -53.96 27.26 -46.84
CA THR A 615 -54.00 27.33 -48.33
C THR A 615 -53.72 28.66 -49.09
N PRO A 616 -53.31 28.61 -50.39
CA PRO A 616 -52.29 29.53 -50.92
C PRO A 616 -52.72 30.46 -52.08
N GLY A 617 -51.91 31.47 -52.38
CA GLY A 617 -52.16 32.37 -53.52
C GLY A 617 -50.95 33.17 -54.06
N LYS A 618 -50.37 32.68 -55.16
CA LYS A 618 -49.87 33.41 -56.37
C LYS A 618 -48.97 34.67 -56.28
N HIS A 619 -47.87 34.59 -57.07
CA HIS A 619 -47.22 35.67 -57.87
C HIS A 619 -46.56 36.84 -57.09
N SER A 620 -45.53 37.56 -57.58
CA SER A 620 -44.72 37.54 -58.84
C SER A 620 -43.36 38.24 -58.57
N LYS A 621 -42.37 38.04 -59.47
CA LYS A 621 -41.18 38.86 -59.85
C LYS A 621 -40.91 40.16 -59.04
N THR A 622 -39.67 40.61 -58.80
CA THR A 622 -38.64 40.90 -59.83
C THR A 622 -37.24 41.19 -59.21
N THR A 623 -36.17 40.92 -59.96
CA THR A 623 -34.75 41.33 -59.81
C THR A 623 -34.51 42.81 -60.20
N PRO A 624 -33.26 43.38 -60.37
CA PRO A 624 -31.90 43.06 -59.85
C PRO A 624 -31.04 44.30 -59.42
N GLY A 625 -29.79 44.07 -58.98
CA GLY A 625 -28.64 44.98 -59.17
C GLY A 625 -28.03 45.59 -57.89
N LYS A 626 -26.75 46.04 -57.86
CA LYS A 626 -25.71 46.11 -58.91
C LYS A 626 -24.34 46.46 -58.26
N HIS A 627 -23.21 45.87 -58.72
CA HIS A 627 -21.84 46.46 -58.86
C HIS A 627 -21.13 47.17 -57.63
N ILE A 628 -19.81 47.39 -57.55
CA ILE A 628 -18.66 47.26 -58.48
C ILE A 628 -17.31 47.01 -57.75
N THR A 629 -16.28 46.63 -58.52
CA THR A 629 -14.82 46.41 -58.26
C THR A 629 -14.07 47.54 -57.51
N THR A 630 -12.87 47.38 -56.91
CA THR A 630 -11.53 47.14 -57.57
C THR A 630 -10.37 46.62 -56.65
N LYS A 631 -9.27 46.15 -57.30
CA LYS A 631 -7.96 45.65 -56.79
C LYS A 631 -6.89 46.78 -56.66
N PRO A 632 -5.54 46.53 -56.53
CA PRO A 632 -4.73 45.87 -55.47
C PRO A 632 -3.45 46.67 -55.04
N GLY A 633 -2.61 46.17 -54.11
CA GLY A 633 -1.29 46.78 -53.78
C GLY A 633 -0.26 45.84 -53.11
N LYS A 634 1.03 46.00 -53.45
CA LYS A 634 2.21 45.09 -53.20
C LYS A 634 2.83 45.10 -51.78
N THR A 635 3.59 44.02 -51.50
CA THR A 635 4.70 43.80 -50.51
C THR A 635 6.02 44.55 -50.86
N PRO A 636 7.19 44.47 -50.15
CA PRO A 636 7.64 43.57 -49.04
C PRO A 636 8.46 44.23 -47.86
N THR A 637 9.10 43.39 -47.01
CA THR A 637 10.16 43.66 -45.97
C THR A 637 9.79 44.51 -44.74
N GLY A 638 10.31 44.32 -43.51
CA GLY A 638 11.10 43.22 -42.92
C GLY A 638 12.24 43.69 -41.99
N SER A 639 12.13 43.51 -40.66
CA SER A 639 13.27 43.47 -39.70
C SER A 639 12.86 43.14 -38.26
N SER A 640 13.74 42.43 -37.57
CA SER A 640 13.82 42.07 -36.14
C SER A 640 13.46 43.12 -35.08
N SER A 641 12.81 42.65 -34.00
CA SER A 641 13.38 42.63 -32.64
C SER A 641 12.65 41.58 -31.80
#